data_AF-A0A948ZJK4-F1
#
_entry.id   AF-A0A948ZJK4-F1
#
_cell.length_a   1.000
_cell.length_b   1.000
_cell.length_c   1.000
_cell.angle_alpha   90.00
_cell.angle_beta   90.00
_cell.angle_gamma   90.00
#
_symmetry.space_group_name_H-M   'P 1'
#
loop_
_entity.id
_entity.type
_entity.pdbx_description
1 polymer ?
#
loop_
_entity_poly.entity_id
_entity_poly.type
_entity_poly.pdbx_seq_one_letter_code
_entity_poly.pdbx_strand_id
1 'polypeptide(L)'
;MSSLIDHQTRVLIQGITGKQGRRVSMEMLDYGTHVVAGVTPGKGGQDVYGVPVYNSVEEALRAHPNINTSLISVPREGTKEAALATIESGKIRLVNILTEGLPRLDSAAIVQAAKEHGVRVVGPASVGIINPIARVKIGAIGGNDPGVFYPGNIAIFSKSGGMCLSIATEIFNTLGHGTSIVVGIGGDRISGTNFKYLLELIRDDERTRLVILNGEVGGNYEEEAAEYIQESNYPKPVIARITGIGAQNIFPRGSRMGHAGAIIGEGRFGTYESKVEAFEQAGVSVAKTSADLVALVEKALPRRSQDLESAISEAFELVSISKQKLERLKSQVRAVQIRTQLTQIIEGMPHFRGRPLPQLMKTASVPQMIFEALTKEDDGDEKAKQLAEDLVLCVTTNPTDEAARQAAVASFQGGSPMNAAISAGLLAGAASSQKPLPASLHERYTPAETEALALIPQVVDLVAAILGHETRWCNEQSIEESIFAALADRKPTAAEANLLRAVFVSCVDHTPATPSSLAAVTSYSGGNSLKTALAAGISAMGEAHAGAGEGTARILIDFLAKMRQAEADGGVFEADGVRIADLKELAGYVVNKITGAFGDPKGRIPGYGHRYYGLYGRDPRATTLLTIVDELGLAGDYCTLAREIETVLRKKKSSALCFNVDGVIGALLCDLKLAPETGKALFIIPRTVGLLGQLLEQTPGSFFRLQNESIIYIGPAVRG
;
A
#
# COMPACT_ATOMS: atom_id res chain seq x y z
N MET A 1 -5.87 -21.27 -28.19
CA MET A 1 -5.18 -20.56 -27.08
C MET A 1 -3.80 -20.10 -27.57
N SER A 2 -3.65 -18.87 -28.08
CA SER A 2 -2.38 -18.36 -28.66
C SER A 2 -1.88 -17.08 -28.00
N SER A 3 -1.63 -17.10 -26.69
CA SER A 3 -0.91 -16.01 -26.02
C SER A 3 0.53 -16.42 -25.76
N LEU A 4 1.47 -15.47 -25.92
CA LEU A 4 2.90 -15.69 -25.67
C LEU A 4 3.18 -16.09 -24.21
N ILE A 5 2.37 -15.55 -23.29
CA ILE A 5 2.37 -15.85 -21.85
C ILE A 5 0.94 -15.83 -21.33
N ASP A 6 0.65 -16.65 -20.34
CA ASP A 6 -0.67 -16.83 -19.72
C ASP A 6 -0.58 -17.35 -18.27
N HIS A 7 -1.72 -17.70 -17.66
CA HIS A 7 -1.79 -18.21 -16.29
C HIS A 7 -1.02 -19.53 -16.05
N GLN A 8 -0.71 -20.28 -17.11
CA GLN A 8 0.10 -21.52 -17.05
C GLN A 8 1.60 -21.23 -17.15
N THR A 9 2.00 -19.99 -17.38
CA THR A 9 3.41 -19.61 -17.45
C THR A 9 4.11 -19.86 -16.11
N ARG A 10 5.21 -20.60 -16.15
CA ARG A 10 6.07 -20.93 -15.00
C ARG A 10 7.50 -20.55 -15.35
N VAL A 11 8.04 -19.62 -14.57
CA VAL A 11 9.25 -18.89 -14.97
C VAL A 11 10.46 -19.35 -14.18
N LEU A 12 11.52 -19.64 -14.93
CA LEU A 12 12.89 -19.76 -14.43
C LEU A 12 13.64 -18.44 -14.65
N ILE A 13 14.39 -17.95 -13.65
CA ILE A 13 15.22 -16.76 -13.80
C ILE A 13 16.70 -17.11 -13.70
N GLN A 14 17.41 -16.96 -14.82
CA GLN A 14 18.86 -17.11 -14.87
C GLN A 14 19.54 -15.79 -14.49
N GLY A 15 20.43 -15.84 -13.51
CA GLY A 15 21.04 -14.66 -12.90
C GLY A 15 20.22 -14.06 -11.75
N ILE A 16 19.29 -14.83 -11.16
CA ILE A 16 18.38 -14.36 -10.09
C ILE A 16 19.10 -13.72 -8.90
N THR A 17 20.31 -14.15 -8.56
CA THR A 17 21.07 -13.62 -7.42
C THR A 17 21.81 -12.32 -7.73
N GLY A 18 21.91 -11.93 -9.00
CA GLY A 18 22.53 -10.68 -9.45
C GLY A 18 21.64 -9.47 -9.17
N LYS A 19 22.21 -8.26 -9.21
CA LYS A 19 21.49 -7.01 -8.91
C LYS A 19 20.23 -6.83 -9.76
N GLN A 20 20.35 -7.02 -11.08
CA GLN A 20 19.20 -6.91 -11.99
C GLN A 20 18.23 -8.08 -11.82
N GLY A 21 18.75 -9.32 -11.72
CA GLY A 21 17.94 -10.52 -11.49
C GLY A 21 17.07 -10.39 -10.24
N ARG A 22 17.63 -9.94 -9.11
CA ARG A 22 16.87 -9.68 -7.87
C ARG A 22 15.77 -8.64 -8.09
N ARG A 23 16.10 -7.51 -8.71
CA ARG A 23 15.12 -6.44 -8.98
C ARG A 23 13.94 -6.96 -9.81
N VAL A 24 14.20 -7.55 -10.98
CA VAL A 24 13.14 -8.02 -11.88
C VAL A 24 12.37 -9.21 -11.29
N SER A 25 13.03 -10.07 -10.51
CA SER A 25 12.34 -11.17 -9.80
C SER A 25 11.32 -10.62 -8.82
N MET A 26 11.69 -9.61 -8.02
CA MET A 26 10.77 -8.96 -7.09
C MET A 26 9.58 -8.34 -7.82
N GLU A 27 9.84 -7.59 -8.90
CA GLU A 27 8.81 -6.96 -9.72
C GLU A 27 7.83 -7.99 -10.32
N MET A 28 8.34 -9.11 -10.82
CA MET A 28 7.53 -10.19 -11.42
C MET A 28 6.67 -10.90 -10.38
N LEU A 29 7.25 -11.23 -9.22
CA LEU A 29 6.53 -11.83 -8.09
C LEU A 29 5.44 -10.90 -7.54
N ASP A 30 5.74 -9.61 -7.41
CA ASP A 30 4.79 -8.60 -6.95
C ASP A 30 3.64 -8.39 -7.93
N TYR A 31 3.91 -8.53 -9.23
CA TYR A 31 2.87 -8.51 -10.25
C TYR A 31 2.04 -9.78 -10.30
N GLY A 32 2.44 -10.89 -9.67
CA GLY A 32 1.68 -12.15 -9.65
C GLY A 32 2.20 -13.23 -10.60
N THR A 33 3.39 -13.03 -11.18
CA THR A 33 4.03 -14.04 -12.02
C THR A 33 4.54 -15.20 -11.20
N HIS A 34 4.28 -16.43 -11.66
CA HIS A 34 4.76 -17.64 -11.02
C HIS A 34 6.24 -17.90 -11.35
N VAL A 35 7.13 -17.25 -10.61
CA VAL A 35 8.57 -17.55 -10.63
C VAL A 35 8.80 -18.78 -9.75
N VAL A 36 9.21 -19.89 -10.35
CA VAL A 36 9.29 -21.19 -9.66
C VAL A 36 10.71 -21.59 -9.30
N ALA A 37 11.70 -21.09 -10.04
CA ALA A 37 13.10 -21.41 -9.80
C ALA A 37 13.99 -20.27 -10.27
N GLY A 38 15.18 -20.21 -9.69
CA GLY A 38 16.26 -19.38 -10.17
C GLY A 38 17.52 -20.21 -10.44
N VAL A 39 18.38 -19.72 -11.32
CA VAL A 39 19.68 -20.35 -11.61
C VAL A 39 20.78 -19.34 -11.42
N THR A 40 21.81 -19.72 -10.65
CA THR A 40 23.10 -19.04 -10.62
C THR A 40 24.17 -20.09 -10.32
N PRO A 41 25.09 -20.35 -11.27
CA PRO A 41 26.19 -21.29 -11.06
C PRO A 41 26.98 -20.97 -9.78
N GLY A 42 27.27 -21.99 -8.98
CA GLY A 42 27.98 -21.88 -7.71
C GLY A 42 27.15 -21.34 -6.53
N LYS A 43 25.85 -21.11 -6.72
CA LYS A 43 24.93 -20.62 -5.67
C LYS A 43 23.69 -21.50 -5.49
N GLY A 44 23.72 -22.73 -6.01
CA GLY A 44 22.66 -23.71 -5.77
C GLY A 44 22.42 -23.94 -4.27
N GLY A 45 21.16 -24.14 -3.89
CA GLY A 45 20.72 -24.28 -2.49
C GLY A 45 20.39 -22.97 -1.78
N GLN A 46 20.64 -21.81 -2.41
CA GLN A 46 20.19 -20.52 -1.90
C GLN A 46 18.70 -20.29 -2.17
N ASP A 47 18.14 -19.27 -1.52
CA ASP A 47 16.80 -18.76 -1.76
C ASP A 47 16.86 -17.27 -2.13
N VAL A 48 16.02 -16.84 -3.08
CA VAL A 48 15.80 -15.43 -3.39
C VAL A 48 14.30 -15.16 -3.40
N TYR A 49 13.80 -14.48 -2.37
CA TYR A 49 12.39 -14.12 -2.19
C TYR A 49 11.43 -15.32 -2.13
N GLY A 50 11.86 -16.44 -1.57
CA GLY A 50 11.08 -17.68 -1.53
C GLY A 50 11.19 -18.52 -2.82
N VAL A 51 12.08 -18.14 -3.74
CA VAL A 51 12.37 -18.89 -4.96
C VAL A 51 13.69 -19.67 -4.78
N PRO A 52 13.67 -21.01 -4.91
CA PRO A 52 14.87 -21.82 -4.79
C PRO A 52 15.85 -21.57 -5.94
N VAL A 53 17.14 -21.51 -5.60
CA VAL A 53 18.23 -21.29 -6.56
C VAL A 53 18.97 -22.61 -6.82
N TYR A 54 19.21 -22.90 -8.10
CA TYR A 54 19.94 -24.08 -8.59
C TYR A 54 21.23 -23.69 -9.31
N ASN A 55 22.15 -24.65 -9.48
CA ASN A 55 23.40 -24.39 -10.20
C ASN A 55 23.20 -24.42 -11.72
N SER A 56 22.24 -25.19 -12.22
CA SER A 56 21.98 -25.34 -13.66
C SER A 56 20.48 -25.36 -14.01
N VAL A 57 20.18 -25.08 -15.28
CA VAL A 57 18.82 -25.17 -15.83
C VAL A 57 18.28 -26.60 -15.71
N GLU A 58 19.13 -27.61 -15.91
CA GLU A 58 18.75 -29.02 -15.79
C GLU A 58 18.34 -29.40 -14.37
N GLU A 59 19.08 -28.95 -13.35
CA GLU A 59 18.71 -29.13 -11.94
C GLU A 59 17.35 -28.50 -11.64
N ALA A 60 17.14 -27.25 -12.07
CA ALA A 60 15.88 -26.56 -11.88
C ALA A 60 14.71 -27.29 -12.58
N LEU A 61 14.91 -27.79 -13.81
CA LEU A 61 13.90 -28.55 -14.55
C LEU A 61 13.60 -29.93 -13.97
N ARG A 62 14.56 -30.57 -13.28
CA ARG A 62 14.32 -31.81 -12.55
C ARG A 62 13.44 -31.58 -11.32
N ALA A 63 13.70 -30.51 -10.57
CA ALA A 63 12.89 -30.15 -9.41
C ALA A 63 11.51 -29.56 -9.79
N HIS A 64 11.46 -28.82 -10.90
CA HIS A 64 10.27 -28.10 -11.37
C HIS A 64 10.00 -28.42 -12.86
N PRO A 65 9.43 -29.59 -13.16
CA PRO A 65 9.24 -30.06 -14.54
C PRO A 65 8.24 -29.23 -15.36
N ASN A 66 7.48 -28.34 -14.72
CA ASN A 66 6.48 -27.49 -15.35
C ASN A 66 7.01 -26.12 -15.81
N ILE A 67 8.31 -25.82 -15.62
CA ILE A 67 8.93 -24.61 -16.17
C ILE A 67 8.77 -24.63 -17.69
N ASN A 68 8.19 -23.56 -18.24
CA ASN A 68 7.97 -23.41 -19.68
C ASN A 68 8.55 -22.09 -20.24
N THR A 69 9.01 -21.19 -19.37
CA THR A 69 9.56 -19.88 -19.74
C THR A 69 10.83 -19.58 -18.95
N SER A 70 11.83 -18.97 -19.60
CA SER A 70 13.06 -18.48 -18.95
C SER A 70 13.25 -16.98 -19.15
N LEU A 71 13.59 -16.26 -18.09
CA LEU A 71 14.13 -14.91 -18.15
C LEU A 71 15.65 -14.95 -17.94
N ILE A 72 16.39 -14.39 -18.89
CA ILE A 72 17.84 -14.26 -18.82
C ILE A 72 18.21 -12.84 -18.43
N SER A 73 18.79 -12.71 -17.23
CA SER A 73 19.26 -11.45 -16.64
C SER A 73 20.72 -11.56 -16.18
N VAL A 74 21.55 -12.27 -16.96
CA VAL A 74 22.98 -12.46 -16.70
C VAL A 74 23.81 -11.40 -17.45
N PRO A 75 25.08 -11.16 -17.07
CA PRO A 75 26.00 -10.31 -17.84
C PRO A 75 26.15 -10.75 -19.30
N ARG A 76 26.64 -9.84 -20.16
CA ARG A 76 26.78 -10.07 -21.61
C ARG A 76 27.57 -11.34 -21.90
N GLU A 77 28.67 -11.52 -21.19
CA GLU A 77 29.63 -12.61 -21.37
C GLU A 77 28.99 -13.99 -21.15
N GLY A 78 28.03 -14.10 -20.22
CA GLY A 78 27.34 -15.35 -19.92
C GLY A 78 25.99 -15.55 -20.63
N THR A 79 25.54 -14.57 -21.42
CA THR A 79 24.16 -14.60 -21.97
C THR A 79 23.97 -15.69 -23.01
N LYS A 80 24.97 -15.93 -23.88
CA LYS A 80 24.93 -16.99 -24.88
C LYS A 80 24.80 -18.36 -24.24
N GLU A 81 25.68 -18.68 -23.30
CA GLU A 81 25.69 -19.97 -22.60
C GLU A 81 24.37 -20.21 -21.85
N ALA A 82 23.86 -19.19 -21.14
CA ALA A 82 22.58 -19.25 -20.46
C ALA A 82 21.40 -19.50 -21.42
N ALA A 83 21.42 -18.86 -22.60
CA ALA A 83 20.39 -19.04 -23.62
C ALA A 83 20.45 -20.44 -24.23
N LEU A 84 21.63 -20.92 -24.62
CA LEU A 84 21.81 -22.25 -25.19
C LEU A 84 21.41 -23.35 -24.21
N ALA A 85 21.85 -23.26 -22.94
CA ALA A 85 21.45 -24.22 -21.89
C ALA A 85 19.92 -24.32 -21.71
N THR A 86 19.21 -23.23 -21.99
CA THR A 86 17.74 -23.20 -21.93
C THR A 86 17.11 -23.79 -23.18
N ILE A 87 17.60 -23.38 -24.35
CA ILE A 87 17.07 -23.80 -25.66
C ILE A 87 17.28 -25.30 -25.85
N GLU A 88 18.50 -25.79 -25.59
CA GLU A 88 18.92 -27.17 -25.75
C GLU A 88 18.25 -28.11 -24.72
N SER A 89 17.65 -27.57 -23.65
CA SER A 89 16.89 -28.36 -22.68
C SER A 89 15.66 -29.05 -23.29
N GLY A 90 15.14 -28.54 -24.41
CA GLY A 90 13.95 -29.04 -25.12
C GLY A 90 12.62 -28.87 -24.37
N LYS A 91 12.62 -28.39 -23.12
CA LYS A 91 11.42 -28.25 -22.28
C LYS A 91 10.86 -26.83 -22.25
N ILE A 92 11.71 -25.83 -22.42
CA ILE A 92 11.33 -24.41 -22.32
C ILE A 92 11.00 -23.89 -23.72
N ARG A 93 9.82 -23.29 -23.88
CA ARG A 93 9.30 -22.82 -25.18
C ARG A 93 9.50 -21.32 -25.42
N LEU A 94 9.74 -20.56 -24.35
CA LEU A 94 9.94 -19.12 -24.40
C LEU A 94 11.16 -18.69 -23.60
N VAL A 95 12.02 -17.87 -24.22
CA VAL A 95 13.18 -17.26 -23.59
C VAL A 95 13.11 -15.75 -23.79
N ASN A 96 13.10 -14.99 -22.70
CA ASN A 96 13.22 -13.54 -22.74
C ASN A 96 14.64 -13.13 -22.34
N ILE A 97 15.35 -12.40 -23.20
CA ILE A 97 16.72 -11.95 -22.96
C ILE A 97 16.70 -10.45 -22.66
N LEU A 98 16.93 -10.10 -21.38
CA LEU A 98 16.95 -8.72 -20.92
C LEU A 98 18.27 -8.01 -21.29
N THR A 99 19.36 -8.78 -21.41
CA THR A 99 20.71 -8.24 -21.62
C THR A 99 20.80 -7.43 -22.91
N GLU A 100 21.29 -6.19 -22.82
CA GLU A 100 21.46 -5.29 -23.96
C GLU A 100 22.88 -5.34 -24.52
N GLY A 101 23.04 -5.12 -25.82
CA GLY A 101 24.34 -4.95 -26.46
C GLY A 101 25.13 -6.25 -26.55
N LEU A 102 24.45 -7.35 -26.88
CA LEU A 102 25.12 -8.62 -27.12
C LEU A 102 26.00 -8.55 -28.39
N PRO A 103 27.15 -9.26 -28.41
CA PRO A 103 27.88 -9.47 -29.64
C PRO A 103 27.00 -10.12 -30.71
N ARG A 104 27.10 -9.65 -31.96
CA ARG A 104 26.19 -10.08 -33.05
C ARG A 104 26.28 -11.58 -33.32
N LEU A 105 27.48 -12.16 -33.23
CA LEU A 105 27.69 -13.60 -33.43
C LEU A 105 27.01 -14.42 -32.33
N ASP A 106 26.94 -13.89 -31.11
CA ASP A 106 26.25 -14.54 -30.01
C ASP A 106 24.73 -14.47 -30.21
N SER A 107 24.20 -13.30 -30.56
CA SER A 107 22.79 -13.17 -30.92
C SER A 107 22.42 -14.09 -32.09
N ALA A 108 23.25 -14.16 -33.14
CA ALA A 108 23.01 -15.05 -34.28
C ALA A 108 22.99 -16.52 -33.88
N ALA A 109 23.95 -16.96 -33.05
CA ALA A 109 24.00 -18.33 -32.55
C ALA A 109 22.76 -18.68 -31.70
N ILE A 110 22.32 -17.77 -30.82
CA ILE A 110 21.11 -17.96 -30.00
C ILE A 110 19.88 -18.08 -30.90
N VAL A 111 19.72 -17.19 -31.88
CA VAL A 111 18.57 -17.20 -32.79
C VAL A 111 18.57 -18.45 -33.68
N GLN A 112 19.73 -18.91 -34.13
CA GLN A 112 19.86 -20.15 -34.89
C GLN A 112 19.44 -21.35 -34.04
N ALA A 113 20.01 -21.51 -32.84
CA ALA A 113 19.67 -22.61 -31.95
C ALA A 113 18.18 -22.60 -31.59
N ALA A 114 17.62 -21.42 -31.35
CA ALA A 114 16.19 -21.25 -31.06
C ALA A 114 15.30 -21.75 -32.21
N LYS A 115 15.67 -21.44 -33.46
CA LYS A 115 14.96 -21.95 -34.65
C LYS A 115 15.06 -23.47 -34.76
N GLU A 116 16.26 -24.03 -34.61
CA GLU A 116 16.52 -25.48 -34.69
C GLU A 116 15.71 -26.28 -33.65
N HIS A 117 15.49 -25.70 -32.46
CA HIS A 117 14.79 -26.35 -31.36
C HIS A 117 13.31 -25.93 -31.22
N GLY A 118 12.81 -25.06 -32.10
CA GLY A 118 11.44 -24.54 -32.02
C GLY A 118 11.16 -23.78 -30.72
N VAL A 119 12.15 -23.02 -30.23
CA VAL A 119 12.06 -22.17 -29.03
C VAL A 119 11.89 -20.73 -29.47
N ARG A 120 10.99 -19.99 -28.82
CA ARG A 120 10.83 -18.56 -29.09
C ARG A 120 11.76 -17.73 -28.23
N VAL A 121 12.52 -16.84 -28.85
CA VAL A 121 13.41 -15.89 -28.15
C VAL A 121 12.90 -14.47 -28.34
N VAL A 122 12.60 -13.77 -27.25
CA VAL A 122 12.29 -12.34 -27.25
C VAL A 122 13.50 -11.58 -26.72
N GLY A 123 14.04 -10.68 -27.54
CA GLY A 123 15.32 -10.03 -27.31
C GLY A 123 16.45 -10.61 -28.17
N PRO A 124 17.72 -10.24 -27.93
CA PRO A 124 18.23 -9.49 -26.77
C PRO A 124 17.76 -8.04 -26.66
N ALA A 125 18.13 -7.37 -25.57
CA ALA A 125 17.67 -6.03 -25.22
C ALA A 125 16.14 -5.92 -25.03
N SER A 126 15.45 -7.01 -24.70
CA SER A 126 14.02 -6.99 -24.47
C SER A 126 13.70 -6.50 -23.06
N VAL A 127 12.90 -5.43 -22.95
CA VAL A 127 12.39 -5.00 -21.64
C VAL A 127 11.45 -6.05 -21.02
N GLY A 128 10.81 -6.88 -21.86
CA GLY A 128 9.90 -7.92 -21.40
C GLY A 128 8.58 -8.04 -22.15
N ILE A 129 7.70 -8.85 -21.55
CA ILE A 129 6.37 -9.20 -22.03
C ILE A 129 5.40 -9.03 -20.87
N ILE A 130 4.24 -8.43 -21.09
CA ILE A 130 3.17 -8.34 -20.07
C ILE A 130 1.82 -8.72 -20.66
N ASN A 131 1.12 -9.61 -19.97
CA ASN A 131 -0.26 -9.99 -20.25
C ASN A 131 -1.10 -9.60 -19.01
N PRO A 132 -1.79 -8.46 -19.06
CA PRO A 132 -2.52 -7.96 -17.90
C PRO A 132 -3.77 -8.78 -17.57
N ILE A 133 -4.37 -9.43 -18.56
CA ILE A 133 -5.52 -10.33 -18.36
C ILE A 133 -5.10 -11.56 -17.54
N ALA A 134 -3.94 -12.15 -17.88
CA ALA A 134 -3.42 -13.32 -17.18
C ALA A 134 -2.63 -12.97 -15.91
N ARG A 135 -2.40 -11.67 -15.63
CA ARG A 135 -1.61 -11.21 -14.48
C ARG A 135 -0.18 -11.73 -14.49
N VAL A 136 0.41 -11.85 -15.69
CA VAL A 136 1.79 -12.34 -15.88
C VAL A 136 2.65 -11.27 -16.56
N LYS A 137 3.85 -11.04 -16.01
CA LYS A 137 4.88 -10.23 -16.65
C LYS A 137 6.22 -10.94 -16.61
N ILE A 138 6.98 -10.82 -17.68
CA ILE A 138 8.35 -11.33 -17.81
C ILE A 138 9.26 -10.13 -18.03
N GLY A 139 10.32 -9.99 -17.23
CA GLY A 139 11.28 -8.91 -17.36
C GLY A 139 10.90 -7.64 -16.60
N ALA A 140 11.53 -6.53 -16.99
CA ALA A 140 11.44 -5.22 -16.35
C ALA A 140 10.28 -4.35 -16.86
N ILE A 141 9.46 -4.87 -17.78
CA ILE A 141 8.33 -4.15 -18.37
C ILE A 141 7.38 -3.61 -17.28
N GLY A 142 7.05 -2.33 -17.36
CA GLY A 142 6.21 -1.62 -16.38
C GLY A 142 6.84 -1.34 -15.01
N GLY A 143 8.09 -1.75 -14.76
CA GLY A 143 8.78 -1.51 -13.48
C GLY A 143 8.03 -2.07 -12.26
N ASN A 144 8.20 -1.41 -11.11
CA ASN A 144 7.58 -1.80 -9.83
C ASN A 144 6.06 -1.60 -9.80
N ASP A 145 5.53 -0.68 -10.61
CA ASP A 145 4.11 -0.38 -10.70
C ASP A 145 3.61 -0.46 -12.16
N PRO A 146 3.36 -1.68 -12.65
CA PRO A 146 2.78 -1.88 -13.97
C PRO A 146 1.27 -1.57 -14.02
N GLY A 147 0.70 -0.90 -13.00
CA GLY A 147 -0.74 -0.57 -12.89
C GLY A 147 -1.30 0.33 -14.00
N VAL A 148 -0.46 0.73 -14.94
CA VAL A 148 -0.79 1.39 -16.23
C VAL A 148 -1.21 0.43 -17.34
N PHE A 149 -0.88 -0.86 -17.24
CA PHE A 149 -1.29 -1.88 -18.20
C PHE A 149 -2.59 -2.52 -17.74
N TYR A 150 -3.70 -1.89 -18.11
CA TYR A 150 -5.04 -2.38 -17.79
C TYR A 150 -5.46 -3.51 -18.73
N PRO A 151 -6.15 -4.55 -18.25
CA PRO A 151 -6.74 -5.57 -19.13
C PRO A 151 -7.63 -4.95 -20.22
N GLY A 152 -7.45 -5.39 -21.46
CA GLY A 152 -8.28 -4.94 -22.57
C GLY A 152 -8.00 -5.71 -23.86
N ASN A 153 -8.15 -5.04 -24.99
CA ASN A 153 -8.27 -5.67 -26.30
C ASN A 153 -7.25 -5.18 -27.33
N ILE A 154 -6.25 -4.40 -26.91
CA ILE A 154 -5.19 -3.88 -27.79
C ILE A 154 -3.88 -4.64 -27.55
N ALA A 155 -3.30 -5.20 -28.62
CA ALA A 155 -1.93 -5.71 -28.57
C ALA A 155 -0.94 -4.60 -28.92
N ILE A 156 0.13 -4.44 -28.14
CA ILE A 156 1.17 -3.43 -28.40
C ILE A 156 2.52 -4.13 -28.56
N PHE A 157 3.14 -3.98 -29.73
CA PHE A 157 4.48 -4.51 -30.00
C PHE A 157 5.43 -3.36 -30.29
N SER A 158 6.56 -3.32 -29.60
CA SER A 158 7.52 -2.22 -29.73
C SER A 158 8.96 -2.71 -29.66
N LYS A 159 9.85 -2.08 -30.44
CA LYS A 159 11.30 -2.21 -30.24
C LYS A 159 11.76 -1.53 -28.93
N SER A 160 11.18 -0.38 -28.62
CA SER A 160 11.49 0.41 -27.41
C SER A 160 10.63 0.01 -26.22
N GLY A 161 11.27 -0.32 -25.10
CA GLY A 161 10.58 -0.64 -23.85
C GLY A 161 9.84 0.54 -23.23
N GLY A 162 10.42 1.76 -23.29
CA GLY A 162 9.77 2.97 -22.79
C GLY A 162 8.48 3.30 -23.54
N MET A 163 8.47 3.06 -24.87
CA MET A 163 7.29 3.32 -25.69
C MET A 163 6.13 2.36 -25.40
N CYS A 164 6.40 1.13 -24.92
CA CYS A 164 5.35 0.21 -24.49
C CYS A 164 4.46 0.85 -23.41
N LEU A 165 5.09 1.47 -22.42
CA LEU A 165 4.43 2.14 -21.31
C LEU A 165 3.67 3.38 -21.77
N SER A 166 4.34 4.25 -22.53
CA SER A 166 3.75 5.52 -22.96
C SER A 166 2.53 5.32 -23.84
N ILE A 167 2.59 4.40 -24.82
CA ILE A 167 1.46 4.11 -25.72
C ILE A 167 0.29 3.52 -24.94
N ALA A 168 0.53 2.53 -24.07
CA ALA A 168 -0.54 1.91 -23.28
C ALA A 168 -1.25 2.96 -22.40
N THR A 169 -0.48 3.82 -21.73
CA THR A 169 -1.01 4.87 -20.85
C THR A 169 -1.84 5.89 -21.63
N GLU A 170 -1.34 6.34 -22.77
CA GLU A 170 -1.99 7.37 -23.58
C GLU A 170 -3.31 6.88 -24.19
N ILE A 171 -3.32 5.65 -24.72
CA ILE A 171 -4.53 5.03 -25.27
C ILE A 171 -5.56 4.80 -24.17
N PHE A 172 -5.15 4.28 -23.01
CA PHE A 172 -6.07 4.05 -21.90
C PHE A 172 -6.68 5.36 -21.38
N ASN A 173 -5.85 6.38 -21.12
CA ASN A 173 -6.33 7.64 -20.56
C ASN A 173 -7.24 8.41 -21.51
N THR A 174 -7.04 8.29 -22.83
CA THR A 174 -7.80 9.06 -23.82
C THR A 174 -9.03 8.30 -24.32
N LEU A 175 -8.90 6.99 -24.57
CA LEU A 175 -9.93 6.18 -25.23
C LEU A 175 -10.58 5.12 -24.32
N GLY A 176 -9.98 4.83 -23.16
CA GLY A 176 -10.49 3.84 -22.21
C GLY A 176 -10.22 2.38 -22.61
N HIS A 177 -9.34 2.13 -23.59
CA HIS A 177 -8.99 0.79 -24.04
C HIS A 177 -7.72 0.28 -23.34
N GLY A 178 -7.82 -0.88 -22.69
CA GLY A 178 -6.68 -1.59 -22.10
C GLY A 178 -5.96 -2.49 -23.11
N THR A 179 -4.95 -3.22 -22.66
CA THR A 179 -4.12 -4.08 -23.48
C THR A 179 -4.42 -5.57 -23.29
N SER A 180 -4.36 -6.35 -24.37
CA SER A 180 -4.44 -7.81 -24.33
C SER A 180 -3.07 -8.43 -24.06
N ILE A 181 -2.03 -7.89 -24.70
CA ILE A 181 -0.63 -8.24 -24.50
C ILE A 181 0.28 -7.09 -24.96
N VAL A 182 1.40 -6.88 -24.26
CA VAL A 182 2.43 -5.94 -24.67
C VAL A 182 3.79 -6.63 -24.71
N VAL A 183 4.52 -6.46 -25.81
CA VAL A 183 5.84 -7.10 -26.04
C VAL A 183 6.85 -6.03 -26.44
N GLY A 184 7.88 -5.86 -25.63
CA GLY A 184 9.08 -5.11 -26.01
C GLY A 184 10.11 -6.04 -26.63
N ILE A 185 10.19 -6.13 -27.96
CA ILE A 185 11.06 -7.10 -28.66
C ILE A 185 12.56 -6.80 -28.56
N GLY A 186 12.91 -5.59 -28.12
CA GLY A 186 14.27 -5.12 -27.94
C GLY A 186 14.86 -4.39 -29.14
N GLY A 187 15.89 -3.60 -28.87
CA GLY A 187 16.52 -2.70 -29.84
C GLY A 187 17.83 -3.21 -30.45
N ASP A 188 18.22 -4.45 -30.20
CA ASP A 188 19.43 -5.05 -30.80
C ASP A 188 19.21 -5.40 -32.28
N ARG A 189 20.30 -5.45 -33.06
CA ARG A 189 20.24 -5.69 -34.52
C ARG A 189 19.68 -7.07 -34.91
N ILE A 190 19.96 -8.09 -34.10
CA ILE A 190 19.50 -9.45 -34.31
C ILE A 190 18.66 -9.80 -33.09
N SER A 191 17.34 -9.74 -33.25
CA SER A 191 16.38 -10.21 -32.27
C SER A 191 15.84 -11.58 -32.68
N GLY A 192 15.51 -12.42 -31.69
CA GLY A 192 14.90 -13.72 -31.93
C GLY A 192 13.43 -13.67 -32.33
N THR A 193 12.80 -12.50 -32.23
CA THR A 193 11.40 -12.26 -32.60
C THR A 193 11.30 -10.92 -33.34
N ASN A 194 10.39 -10.83 -34.31
CA ASN A 194 10.05 -9.62 -35.05
C ASN A 194 8.54 -9.36 -35.01
N PHE A 195 8.08 -8.28 -35.66
CA PHE A 195 6.65 -7.95 -35.70
C PHE A 195 5.81 -8.98 -36.46
N LYS A 196 6.32 -9.52 -37.58
CA LYS A 196 5.65 -10.60 -38.33
C LYS A 196 5.30 -11.79 -37.44
N TYR A 197 6.26 -12.32 -36.69
CA TYR A 197 6.04 -13.45 -35.79
C TYR A 197 5.01 -13.15 -34.69
N LEU A 198 4.98 -11.92 -34.18
CA LEU A 198 4.00 -11.52 -33.18
C LEU A 198 2.60 -11.39 -33.79
N LEU A 199 2.49 -10.87 -35.01
CA LEU A 199 1.23 -10.81 -35.75
C LEU A 199 0.70 -12.22 -36.05
N GLU A 200 1.55 -13.16 -36.47
CA GLU A 200 1.19 -14.58 -36.62
C GLU A 200 0.66 -15.16 -35.30
N LEU A 201 1.34 -14.91 -34.18
CA LEU A 201 0.97 -15.43 -32.88
C LEU A 201 -0.42 -14.97 -32.42
N ILE A 202 -0.70 -13.68 -32.56
CA ILE A 202 -1.96 -13.08 -32.09
C ILE A 202 -3.04 -13.05 -33.17
N ARG A 203 -2.80 -13.61 -34.37
CA ARG A 203 -3.76 -13.59 -35.49
C ARG A 203 -5.14 -14.08 -35.06
N ASP A 204 -5.18 -15.20 -34.34
CA ASP A 204 -6.44 -15.88 -33.95
C ASP A 204 -6.82 -15.63 -32.48
N ASP A 205 -6.15 -14.68 -31.80
CA ASP A 205 -6.51 -14.33 -30.42
C ASP A 205 -7.75 -13.43 -30.38
N GLU A 206 -8.93 -14.01 -30.20
CA GLU A 206 -10.24 -13.31 -30.22
C GLU A 206 -10.34 -12.11 -29.28
N ARG A 207 -9.52 -12.07 -28.22
CA ARG A 207 -9.46 -10.96 -27.26
C ARG A 207 -8.80 -9.72 -27.85
N THR A 208 -7.86 -9.91 -28.78
CA THR A 208 -7.15 -8.81 -29.44
C THR A 208 -7.97 -8.31 -30.62
N ARG A 209 -8.49 -7.09 -30.51
CA ARG A 209 -9.29 -6.41 -31.54
C ARG A 209 -8.48 -5.44 -32.39
N LEU A 210 -7.32 -4.99 -31.90
CA LEU A 210 -6.46 -4.03 -32.61
C LEU A 210 -5.00 -4.27 -32.25
N VAL A 211 -4.10 -4.05 -33.20
CA VAL A 211 -2.64 -4.19 -33.02
C VAL A 211 -1.97 -2.85 -33.26
N ILE A 212 -1.12 -2.44 -32.32
CA ILE A 212 -0.23 -1.28 -32.46
C ILE A 212 1.20 -1.77 -32.62
N LEU A 213 1.84 -1.39 -33.73
CA LEU A 213 3.25 -1.64 -34.01
C LEU A 213 4.04 -0.34 -33.83
N ASN A 214 4.95 -0.30 -32.86
CA ASN A 214 5.86 0.81 -32.66
C ASN A 214 7.29 0.44 -33.07
N GLY A 215 7.62 0.75 -34.32
CA GLY A 215 8.92 0.50 -34.95
C GLY A 215 9.91 1.65 -34.78
N GLU A 216 11.08 1.47 -35.37
CA GLU A 216 12.16 2.47 -35.44
C GLU A 216 12.90 2.32 -36.78
N VAL A 217 13.58 3.37 -37.22
CA VAL A 217 14.52 3.30 -38.36
C VAL A 217 15.57 2.19 -38.17
N GLY A 218 16.05 1.61 -39.28
CA GLY A 218 17.05 0.53 -39.29
C GLY A 218 16.46 -0.89 -39.25
N GLY A 219 17.10 -1.80 -39.98
CA GLY A 219 16.58 -3.17 -40.22
C GLY A 219 15.30 -3.19 -41.08
N ASN A 220 14.70 -4.37 -41.22
CA ASN A 220 13.59 -4.65 -42.13
C ASN A 220 12.33 -5.25 -41.45
N TYR A 221 12.27 -5.28 -40.11
CA TYR A 221 11.17 -5.94 -39.37
C TYR A 221 9.80 -5.32 -39.63
N GLU A 222 9.78 -4.03 -39.90
CA GLU A 222 8.57 -3.27 -40.24
C GLU A 222 8.08 -3.62 -41.63
N GLU A 223 8.98 -3.68 -42.61
CA GLU A 223 8.70 -4.08 -43.98
C GLU A 223 8.23 -5.54 -44.08
N GLU A 224 8.88 -6.47 -43.37
CA GLU A 224 8.44 -7.89 -43.29
C GLU A 224 7.04 -8.03 -42.67
N ALA A 225 6.69 -7.15 -41.72
CA ALA A 225 5.36 -7.14 -41.13
C ALA A 225 4.32 -6.60 -42.11
N ALA A 226 4.65 -5.54 -42.87
CA ALA A 226 3.78 -4.99 -43.90
C ALA A 226 3.51 -6.03 -45.01
N GLU A 227 4.55 -6.71 -45.49
CA GLU A 227 4.45 -7.79 -46.48
C GLU A 227 3.53 -8.91 -45.97
N TYR A 228 3.75 -9.39 -44.74
CA TYR A 228 2.88 -10.41 -44.14
C TYR A 228 1.43 -9.95 -43.98
N ILE A 229 1.18 -8.69 -43.59
CA ILE A 229 -0.18 -8.15 -43.46
C ILE A 229 -0.91 -8.21 -44.80
N GLN A 230 -0.23 -7.82 -45.87
CA GLN A 230 -0.75 -7.80 -47.23
C GLN A 230 -0.98 -9.21 -47.77
N GLU A 231 0.05 -10.07 -47.74
CA GLU A 231 0.00 -11.44 -48.27
C GLU A 231 -1.04 -12.31 -47.57
N SER A 232 -1.18 -12.16 -46.26
CA SER A 232 -2.05 -13.00 -45.45
C SER A 232 -3.47 -12.45 -45.31
N ASN A 233 -3.77 -11.28 -45.88
CA ASN A 233 -5.01 -10.53 -45.63
C ASN A 233 -5.35 -10.49 -44.12
N TYR A 234 -4.47 -9.85 -43.35
CA TYR A 234 -4.51 -9.96 -41.89
C TYR A 234 -5.86 -9.49 -41.32
N PRO A 235 -6.51 -10.29 -40.44
CA PRO A 235 -7.92 -10.09 -40.11
C PRO A 235 -8.19 -8.95 -39.13
N LYS A 236 -7.15 -8.40 -38.50
CA LYS A 236 -7.28 -7.40 -37.43
C LYS A 236 -6.73 -6.06 -37.89
N PRO A 237 -7.36 -4.94 -37.50
CA PRO A 237 -6.79 -3.62 -37.70
C PRO A 237 -5.37 -3.51 -37.12
N VAL A 238 -4.45 -3.04 -37.94
CA VAL A 238 -3.07 -2.74 -37.54
C VAL A 238 -2.82 -1.24 -37.71
N ILE A 239 -2.24 -0.61 -36.70
CA ILE A 239 -1.77 0.77 -36.75
C ILE A 239 -0.29 0.78 -36.43
N ALA A 240 0.50 1.46 -37.25
CA ALA A 240 1.94 1.56 -37.08
C ALA A 240 2.33 2.96 -36.61
N ARG A 241 3.46 3.05 -35.90
CA ARG A 241 4.20 4.27 -35.62
C ARG A 241 5.68 3.97 -35.82
N ILE A 242 6.39 4.83 -36.54
CA ILE A 242 7.84 4.69 -36.74
C ILE A 242 8.54 5.84 -36.03
N THR A 243 9.40 5.50 -35.06
CA THR A 243 10.25 6.50 -34.39
C THR A 243 11.49 6.80 -35.23
N GLY A 244 11.98 8.05 -35.15
CA GLY A 244 13.15 8.51 -35.92
C GLY A 244 12.80 9.39 -37.12
N ILE A 245 11.65 10.08 -37.10
CA ILE A 245 11.27 11.06 -38.12
C ILE A 245 12.40 12.08 -38.31
N GLY A 246 12.90 12.20 -39.53
CA GLY A 246 13.96 13.15 -39.88
C GLY A 246 15.37 12.74 -39.43
N ALA A 247 15.56 11.54 -38.86
CA ALA A 247 16.89 11.08 -38.42
C ALA A 247 17.91 11.07 -39.56
N GLN A 248 17.51 10.72 -40.78
CA GLN A 248 18.40 10.77 -41.96
C GLN A 248 18.77 12.19 -42.43
N ASN A 249 18.04 13.23 -41.99
CA ASN A 249 18.29 14.63 -42.34
C ASN A 249 19.13 15.35 -41.27
N ILE A 250 19.14 14.82 -40.05
CA ILE A 250 19.80 15.42 -38.88
C ILE A 250 21.15 14.74 -38.60
N PHE A 251 21.28 13.44 -38.89
CA PHE A 251 22.47 12.65 -38.57
C PHE A 251 23.16 12.10 -39.83
N PRO A 252 24.51 12.08 -39.90
CA PRO A 252 25.24 11.49 -41.02
C PRO A 252 24.85 10.03 -41.27
N ARG A 253 24.83 9.57 -42.53
CA ARG A 253 24.55 8.17 -42.86
C ARG A 253 25.49 7.22 -42.13
N GLY A 254 24.96 6.09 -41.66
CA GLY A 254 25.69 5.15 -40.80
C GLY A 254 25.75 5.55 -39.32
N SER A 255 25.18 6.70 -38.93
CA SER A 255 25.06 7.11 -37.52
C SER A 255 24.22 6.11 -36.74
N ARG A 256 24.71 5.78 -35.53
CA ARG A 256 24.01 4.94 -34.56
C ARG A 256 23.10 5.82 -33.70
N MET A 257 21.79 5.53 -33.70
CA MET A 257 20.85 6.14 -32.75
C MET A 257 20.90 5.42 -31.39
N GLY A 258 20.04 5.80 -30.43
CA GLY A 258 20.07 5.27 -29.06
C GLY A 258 20.08 3.73 -28.96
N HIS A 259 19.30 3.04 -29.80
CA HIS A 259 19.32 1.58 -29.89
C HIS A 259 20.37 1.05 -30.88
N ALA A 260 20.98 -0.10 -30.56
CA ALA A 260 22.05 -0.70 -31.38
C ALA A 260 21.62 -1.10 -32.80
N GLY A 261 20.32 -1.37 -32.99
CA GLY A 261 19.66 -1.73 -34.25
C GLY A 261 19.34 -0.57 -35.18
N ALA A 262 19.31 0.67 -34.67
CA ALA A 262 18.81 1.83 -35.38
C ALA A 262 19.90 2.48 -36.25
N ILE A 263 20.25 1.78 -37.33
CA ILE A 263 21.25 2.21 -38.31
C ILE A 263 20.65 2.12 -39.71
N ILE A 264 20.65 3.24 -40.41
CA ILE A 264 20.12 3.38 -41.76
C ILE A 264 21.15 2.82 -42.76
N GLY A 265 20.72 1.90 -43.63
CA GLY A 265 21.57 1.25 -44.61
C GLY A 265 21.85 2.11 -45.84
N GLU A 266 22.53 1.54 -46.84
CA GLU A 266 22.69 2.19 -48.15
C GLU A 266 21.35 2.22 -48.91
N GLY A 267 21.11 3.31 -49.65
CA GLY A 267 19.86 3.50 -50.41
C GLY A 267 18.64 3.80 -49.53
N ARG A 268 17.49 3.20 -49.85
CA ARG A 268 16.23 3.34 -49.09
C ARG A 268 16.07 2.31 -47.97
N PHE A 269 17.00 1.37 -47.83
CA PHE A 269 16.85 0.26 -46.88
C PHE A 269 16.81 0.73 -45.42
N GLY A 270 15.71 0.40 -44.74
CA GLY A 270 15.50 0.72 -43.32
C GLY A 270 15.32 2.20 -43.01
N THR A 271 15.04 3.06 -44.02
CA THR A 271 14.72 4.47 -43.78
C THR A 271 13.31 4.63 -43.21
N TYR A 272 13.04 5.79 -42.61
CA TYR A 272 11.68 6.14 -42.17
C TYR A 272 10.69 6.06 -43.35
N GLU A 273 11.04 6.64 -44.49
CA GLU A 273 10.19 6.70 -45.68
C GLU A 273 9.87 5.31 -46.23
N SER A 274 10.87 4.43 -46.34
CA SER A 274 10.67 3.07 -46.85
C SER A 274 9.70 2.27 -45.99
N LYS A 275 9.77 2.45 -44.66
CA LYS A 275 8.89 1.77 -43.71
C LYS A 275 7.47 2.31 -43.74
N VAL A 276 7.32 3.63 -43.86
CA VAL A 276 6.01 4.27 -44.03
C VAL A 276 5.37 3.78 -45.33
N GLU A 277 6.11 3.84 -46.44
CA GLU A 277 5.61 3.39 -47.76
C GLU A 277 5.19 1.92 -47.74
N ALA A 278 5.98 1.03 -47.11
CA ALA A 278 5.64 -0.38 -46.99
C ALA A 278 4.32 -0.58 -46.22
N PHE A 279 4.15 0.09 -45.07
CA PHE A 279 2.92 -0.01 -44.29
C PHE A 279 1.71 0.59 -45.02
N GLU A 280 1.86 1.75 -45.67
CA GLU A 280 0.79 2.37 -46.45
C GLU A 280 0.34 1.49 -47.62
N GLN A 281 1.28 0.83 -48.32
CA GLN A 281 0.97 -0.14 -49.38
C GLN A 281 0.25 -1.39 -48.86
N ALA A 282 0.54 -1.80 -47.62
CA ALA A 282 -0.16 -2.88 -46.94
C ALA A 282 -1.51 -2.46 -46.32
N GLY A 283 -1.95 -1.21 -46.51
CA GLY A 283 -3.20 -0.68 -45.96
C GLY A 283 -3.13 -0.34 -44.45
N VAL A 284 -1.93 -0.26 -43.88
CA VAL A 284 -1.69 0.07 -42.47
C VAL A 284 -1.53 1.58 -42.33
N SER A 285 -2.35 2.20 -41.46
CA SER A 285 -2.21 3.62 -41.17
C SER A 285 -0.97 3.87 -40.29
N VAL A 286 -0.15 4.85 -40.67
CA VAL A 286 1.07 5.20 -39.93
C VAL A 286 0.91 6.53 -39.20
N ALA A 287 0.93 6.48 -37.87
CA ALA A 287 0.90 7.65 -37.00
C ALA A 287 2.25 8.39 -37.01
N LYS A 288 2.21 9.72 -37.19
CA LYS A 288 3.40 10.58 -37.13
C LYS A 288 3.64 11.11 -35.71
N THR A 289 2.56 11.42 -35.01
CA THR A 289 2.58 11.88 -33.62
C THR A 289 1.80 10.93 -32.72
N SER A 290 1.93 11.11 -31.41
CA SER A 290 1.09 10.37 -30.47
C SER A 290 -0.40 10.73 -30.59
N ALA A 291 -0.74 12.00 -30.85
CA ALA A 291 -2.11 12.41 -31.08
C ALA A 291 -2.71 11.74 -32.34
N ASP A 292 -1.91 11.60 -33.41
CA ASP A 292 -2.33 10.87 -34.61
C ASP A 292 -2.58 9.39 -34.29
N LEU A 293 -1.72 8.78 -33.45
CA LEU A 293 -1.90 7.39 -33.03
C LEU A 293 -3.24 7.21 -32.30
N VAL A 294 -3.56 8.10 -31.36
CA VAL A 294 -4.85 8.09 -30.65
C VAL A 294 -6.01 8.23 -31.63
N ALA A 295 -5.97 9.20 -32.55
CA ALA A 295 -7.04 9.43 -33.51
C ALA A 295 -7.26 8.23 -34.47
N LEU A 296 -6.18 7.59 -34.91
CA LEU A 296 -6.25 6.38 -35.72
C LEU A 296 -6.83 5.20 -34.93
N VAL A 297 -6.44 5.04 -33.67
CA VAL A 297 -6.99 4.00 -32.79
C VAL A 297 -8.47 4.24 -32.54
N GLU A 298 -8.89 5.48 -32.27
CA GLU A 298 -10.30 5.83 -32.10
C GLU A 298 -11.13 5.55 -33.36
N LYS A 299 -10.58 5.82 -34.55
CA LYS A 299 -11.25 5.50 -35.82
C LYS A 299 -11.47 4.00 -36.01
N ALA A 300 -10.49 3.17 -35.62
CA ALA A 300 -10.56 1.71 -35.76
C ALA A 300 -11.33 1.04 -34.62
N LEU A 301 -11.27 1.62 -33.43
CA LEU A 301 -11.88 1.14 -32.20
C LEU A 301 -12.44 2.35 -31.44
N PRO A 302 -13.70 2.75 -31.73
CA PRO A 302 -14.32 3.92 -31.13
C PRO A 302 -14.19 3.94 -29.62
N ARG A 303 -14.12 5.15 -29.07
CA ARG A 303 -14.10 5.37 -27.63
C ARG A 303 -15.26 4.60 -26.98
N ARG A 304 -14.98 3.87 -25.91
CA ARG A 304 -16.04 3.20 -25.12
C ARG A 304 -17.03 4.28 -24.67
N SER A 305 -18.30 4.17 -25.09
CA SER A 305 -19.37 5.05 -24.62
C SER A 305 -19.47 4.92 -23.10
N GLN A 306 -19.49 6.05 -22.41
CA GLN A 306 -19.61 6.13 -20.96
C GLN A 306 -21.02 5.71 -20.51
N ASP A 307 -21.37 4.43 -20.62
CA ASP A 307 -22.24 3.79 -19.63
C ASP A 307 -21.31 3.30 -18.52
N LEU A 308 -20.93 4.22 -17.63
CA LEU A 308 -20.12 3.89 -16.45
C LEU A 308 -20.75 2.75 -15.64
N GLU A 309 -22.09 2.64 -15.61
CA GLU A 309 -22.81 1.57 -14.93
C GLU A 309 -22.50 0.17 -15.49
N SER A 310 -22.39 0.02 -16.82
CA SER A 310 -22.12 -1.28 -17.45
C SER A 310 -20.64 -1.68 -17.36
N ALA A 311 -19.72 -0.71 -17.44
CA ALA A 311 -18.28 -0.96 -17.36
C ALA A 311 -17.79 -1.22 -15.92
N ILE A 312 -18.51 -0.74 -14.91
CA ILE A 312 -18.26 -1.07 -13.49
C ILE A 312 -18.71 -2.52 -13.17
N SER A 313 -19.61 -3.10 -13.98
CA SER A 313 -20.09 -4.48 -13.81
C SER A 313 -19.07 -5.55 -14.23
N GLU A 314 -18.14 -5.25 -15.14
CA GLU A 314 -17.05 -6.17 -15.47
C GLU A 314 -15.86 -5.91 -14.54
N ALA A 315 -15.81 -6.74 -13.50
CA ALA A 315 -14.81 -6.75 -12.42
C ALA A 315 -13.41 -6.26 -12.84
N PHE A 316 -13.11 -4.99 -12.54
CA PHE A 316 -11.73 -4.60 -12.29
C PHE A 316 -11.29 -5.31 -11.01
N GLU A 317 -10.46 -6.34 -11.15
CA GLU A 317 -9.63 -6.80 -10.04
C GLU A 317 -8.72 -5.64 -9.64
N LEU A 318 -9.10 -4.93 -8.58
CA LEU A 318 -8.13 -4.19 -7.78
C LEU A 318 -7.02 -5.19 -7.43
N VAL A 319 -5.80 -4.85 -7.85
CA VAL A 319 -4.58 -5.66 -7.75
C VAL A 319 -4.45 -6.18 -6.31
N SER A 320 -4.99 -7.38 -6.05
CA SER A 320 -4.78 -8.07 -4.78
C SER A 320 -3.27 -8.25 -4.64
N ILE A 321 -2.73 -7.93 -3.46
CA ILE A 321 -1.37 -8.30 -3.11
C ILE A 321 -1.25 -9.80 -3.40
N SER A 322 -0.33 -10.20 -4.29
CA SER A 322 -0.18 -11.62 -4.64
C SER A 322 0.05 -12.41 -3.34
N LYS A 323 -0.45 -13.64 -3.24
CA LYS A 323 -0.28 -14.45 -2.02
C LYS A 323 1.19 -14.51 -1.58
N GLN A 324 2.13 -14.57 -2.53
CA GLN A 324 3.57 -14.49 -2.26
C GLN A 324 4.02 -13.13 -1.73
N LYS A 325 3.55 -12.01 -2.30
CA LYS A 325 3.82 -10.67 -1.74
C LYS A 325 3.20 -10.51 -0.36
N LEU A 326 2.03 -11.09 -0.10
CA LEU A 326 1.36 -11.09 1.19
C LEU A 326 2.18 -11.87 2.23
N GLU A 327 2.64 -13.09 1.89
CA GLU A 327 3.52 -13.88 2.77
C GLU A 327 4.88 -13.20 3.01
N ARG A 328 5.44 -12.51 2.01
CA ARG A 328 6.67 -11.71 2.16
C ARG A 328 6.46 -10.47 3.01
N LEU A 329 5.35 -9.76 2.86
CA LEU A 329 5.02 -8.61 3.72
C LEU A 329 4.81 -9.08 5.15
N LYS A 330 4.17 -10.24 5.36
CA LYS A 330 4.08 -10.88 6.68
C LYS A 330 5.47 -11.24 7.25
N SER A 331 6.41 -11.70 6.41
CA SER A 331 7.77 -12.04 6.85
C SER A 331 8.69 -10.83 7.09
N GLN A 332 8.48 -9.72 6.37
CA GLN A 332 9.17 -8.44 6.56
C GLN A 332 8.73 -7.71 7.84
N VAL A 333 7.63 -8.14 8.46
CA VAL A 333 7.17 -7.67 9.77
C VAL A 333 7.95 -8.42 10.89
N ARG A 334 9.29 -8.41 10.87
CA ARG A 334 10.20 -8.67 12.01
C ARG A 334 11.58 -8.04 11.70
N ALA A 335 12.31 -7.35 12.58
CA ALA A 335 12.18 -7.11 14.01
C ALA A 335 12.60 -5.66 14.34
N VAL A 336 11.68 -4.84 14.82
CA VAL A 336 12.06 -3.72 15.68
C VAL A 336 12.49 -4.36 17.01
N GLN A 337 13.70 -4.08 17.52
CA GLN A 337 14.20 -4.63 18.78
C GLN A 337 13.47 -4.12 20.03
N ILE A 338 12.28 -3.52 19.90
CA ILE A 338 11.44 -3.18 21.04
C ILE A 338 10.74 -4.47 21.47
N ARG A 339 11.25 -5.07 22.55
CA ARG A 339 10.59 -6.18 23.22
C ARG A 339 9.47 -5.60 24.08
N THR A 340 8.23 -6.02 23.81
CA THR A 340 7.11 -5.79 24.72
C THR A 340 6.35 -7.08 24.94
N GLN A 341 5.92 -7.32 26.18
CA GLN A 341 5.03 -8.42 26.54
C GLN A 341 3.58 -7.94 26.64
N LEU A 342 3.33 -6.63 26.50
CA LEU A 342 2.00 -6.04 26.61
C LEU A 342 1.11 -6.45 25.46
N THR A 343 1.50 -6.19 24.21
CA THR A 343 0.65 -6.52 23.05
C THR A 343 1.38 -7.34 22.01
N GLN A 344 0.69 -8.38 21.53
CA GLN A 344 1.11 -9.18 20.39
C GLN A 344 -0.05 -9.33 19.41
N ILE A 345 0.25 -9.45 18.12
CA ILE A 345 -0.76 -9.80 17.13
C ILE A 345 -0.46 -11.20 16.61
N ILE A 346 -1.36 -12.13 16.90
CA ILE A 346 -1.25 -13.56 16.57
C ILE A 346 -2.33 -13.86 15.53
N GLU A 347 -1.92 -14.24 14.32
CA GLU A 347 -2.84 -14.58 13.21
C GLU A 347 -3.93 -13.53 12.94
N GLY A 348 -3.60 -12.24 13.04
CA GLY A 348 -4.57 -11.16 12.83
C GLY A 348 -5.38 -10.77 14.06
N MET A 349 -5.17 -11.43 15.20
CA MET A 349 -5.86 -11.17 16.47
C MET A 349 -4.96 -10.44 17.47
N PRO A 350 -5.31 -9.23 17.94
CA PRO A 350 -4.57 -8.56 19.00
C PRO A 350 -4.77 -9.28 20.34
N HIS A 351 -3.69 -9.47 21.07
CA HIS A 351 -3.65 -10.03 22.41
C HIS A 351 -2.98 -9.03 23.35
N PHE A 352 -3.56 -8.81 24.51
CA PHE A 352 -2.96 -8.06 25.61
C PHE A 352 -2.55 -9.05 26.70
N ARG A 353 -1.27 -9.08 27.07
CA ARG A 353 -0.70 -10.03 28.05
C ARG A 353 -1.12 -11.48 27.74
N GLY A 354 -1.02 -11.86 26.47
CA GLY A 354 -1.39 -13.20 25.98
C GLY A 354 -2.90 -13.51 25.92
N ARG A 355 -3.78 -12.60 26.35
CA ARG A 355 -5.25 -12.76 26.28
C ARG A 355 -5.84 -12.02 25.09
N PRO A 356 -6.83 -12.56 24.36
CA PRO A 356 -7.44 -11.89 23.22
C PRO A 356 -8.04 -10.53 23.61
N LEU A 357 -7.60 -9.46 22.98
CA LEU A 357 -8.06 -8.10 23.29
C LEU A 357 -9.58 -7.93 23.09
N PRO A 358 -10.22 -8.49 22.03
CA PRO A 358 -11.68 -8.49 21.90
C PRO A 358 -12.44 -9.10 23.08
N GLN A 359 -11.88 -10.11 23.75
CA GLN A 359 -12.50 -10.70 24.93
C GLN A 359 -12.40 -9.74 26.13
N LEU A 360 -11.22 -9.14 26.33
CA LEU A 360 -11.00 -8.16 27.39
C LEU A 360 -11.88 -6.92 27.21
N MET A 361 -12.15 -6.49 25.97
CA MET A 361 -13.10 -5.39 25.71
C MET A 361 -14.47 -5.66 26.32
N LYS A 362 -14.90 -6.92 26.43
CA LYS A 362 -16.17 -7.29 27.04
C LYS A 362 -16.11 -7.43 28.56
N THR A 363 -14.98 -7.79 29.14
CA THR A 363 -14.91 -8.20 30.56
C THR A 363 -13.99 -7.36 31.45
N ALA A 364 -12.91 -6.78 30.93
CA ALA A 364 -11.88 -6.12 31.73
C ALA A 364 -12.28 -4.71 32.15
N SER A 365 -11.99 -4.32 33.39
CA SER A 365 -12.18 -2.96 33.89
C SER A 365 -11.04 -2.03 33.49
N VAL A 366 -11.27 -0.70 33.43
CA VAL A 366 -10.18 0.24 33.18
C VAL A 366 -9.06 0.14 34.23
N PRO A 367 -9.35 0.07 35.55
CA PRO A 367 -8.30 -0.14 36.55
C PRO A 367 -7.48 -1.41 36.31
N GLN A 368 -8.12 -2.52 35.91
CA GLN A 368 -7.40 -3.76 35.60
C GLN A 368 -6.41 -3.56 34.44
N MET A 369 -6.85 -2.91 33.36
CA MET A 369 -5.97 -2.66 32.21
C MET A 369 -4.78 -1.77 32.57
N ILE A 370 -4.98 -0.76 33.42
CA ILE A 370 -3.89 0.10 33.90
C ILE A 370 -2.92 -0.70 34.77
N PHE A 371 -3.43 -1.47 35.73
CA PHE A 371 -2.61 -2.28 36.63
C PHE A 371 -1.74 -3.28 35.85
N GLU A 372 -2.35 -4.07 34.97
CA GLU A 372 -1.65 -5.11 34.19
C GLU A 372 -0.69 -4.52 33.14
N ALA A 373 -0.92 -3.27 32.70
CA ALA A 373 -0.02 -2.57 31.79
C ALA A 373 1.22 -2.02 32.48
N LEU A 374 1.05 -1.45 33.68
CA LEU A 374 2.15 -0.85 34.43
C LEU A 374 2.95 -1.89 35.23
N THR A 375 2.27 -2.91 35.75
CA THR A 375 2.87 -3.94 36.59
C THR A 375 3.14 -5.23 35.81
N LYS A 376 4.15 -5.99 36.25
CA LYS A 376 4.44 -7.32 35.70
C LYS A 376 3.52 -8.41 36.24
N GLU A 377 2.43 -8.04 36.89
CA GLU A 377 1.47 -8.96 37.52
C GLU A 377 0.20 -9.12 36.66
N ASP A 378 -0.38 -10.31 36.70
CA ASP A 378 -1.63 -10.66 36.02
C ASP A 378 -2.77 -10.89 37.04
N ASP A 379 -2.58 -10.47 38.29
CA ASP A 379 -3.45 -10.83 39.41
C ASP A 379 -4.71 -9.95 39.47
N GLY A 380 -5.83 -10.64 39.67
CA GLY A 380 -7.16 -10.21 39.26
C GLY A 380 -7.85 -9.27 40.23
N ASP A 381 -8.82 -8.52 39.71
CA ASP A 381 -9.87 -7.66 40.28
C ASP A 381 -9.66 -6.94 41.64
N GLU A 382 -9.11 -7.60 42.66
CA GLU A 382 -8.90 -7.05 44.00
C GLU A 382 -7.78 -5.99 44.03
N LYS A 383 -6.62 -6.26 43.40
CA LYS A 383 -5.55 -5.25 43.25
C LYS A 383 -5.94 -4.13 42.29
N ALA A 384 -6.77 -4.45 41.28
CA ALA A 384 -7.32 -3.45 40.37
C ALA A 384 -8.27 -2.47 41.08
N LYS A 385 -9.02 -2.91 42.11
CA LYS A 385 -9.83 -2.00 42.94
C LYS A 385 -8.97 -1.04 43.74
N GLN A 386 -7.88 -1.53 44.35
CA GLN A 386 -6.93 -0.68 45.08
C GLN A 386 -6.30 0.39 44.17
N LEU A 387 -6.07 0.08 42.89
CA LEU A 387 -5.51 1.03 41.92
C LEU A 387 -6.36 2.29 41.77
N ALA A 388 -7.69 2.18 41.83
CA ALA A 388 -8.56 3.35 41.70
C ALA A 388 -8.33 4.36 42.84
N GLU A 389 -8.20 3.87 44.07
CA GLU A 389 -7.85 4.69 45.24
C GLU A 389 -6.43 5.26 45.10
N ASP A 390 -5.51 4.48 44.55
CA ASP A 390 -4.11 4.90 44.34
C ASP A 390 -3.99 6.03 43.30
N LEU A 391 -4.82 6.01 42.25
CA LEU A 391 -4.92 7.12 41.30
C LEU A 391 -5.48 8.38 41.94
N VAL A 392 -6.53 8.28 42.77
CA VAL A 392 -7.05 9.41 43.54
C VAL A 392 -5.98 9.98 44.48
N LEU A 393 -5.19 9.11 45.10
CA LEU A 393 -4.07 9.51 45.96
C LEU A 393 -2.97 10.25 45.18
N CYS A 394 -2.66 9.81 43.95
CA CYS A 394 -1.75 10.53 43.06
C CYS A 394 -2.26 11.94 42.75
N VAL A 395 -3.55 12.10 42.39
CA VAL A 395 -4.12 13.42 42.05
C VAL A 395 -4.17 14.36 43.26
N THR A 396 -4.56 13.84 44.42
CA THR A 396 -4.68 14.64 45.65
C THR A 396 -3.32 15.08 46.20
N THR A 397 -2.26 14.27 46.00
CA THR A 397 -0.91 14.60 46.46
C THR A 397 -0.14 15.43 45.44
N ASN A 398 -0.28 15.10 44.16
CA ASN A 398 0.38 15.73 43.02
C ASN A 398 -0.63 16.12 41.94
N PRO A 399 -1.42 17.18 42.17
CA PRO A 399 -2.31 17.70 41.15
C PRO A 399 -1.51 18.19 39.94
N THR A 400 -2.15 18.20 38.78
CA THR A 400 -1.59 18.81 37.58
C THR A 400 -1.27 20.28 37.85
N ASP A 401 -0.04 20.69 37.53
CA ASP A 401 0.43 22.05 37.74
C ASP A 401 -0.38 23.06 36.90
N GLU A 402 -0.74 24.19 37.49
CA GLU A 402 -1.54 25.21 36.78
C GLU A 402 -0.80 25.79 35.57
N ALA A 403 0.54 25.91 35.61
CA ALA A 403 1.32 26.32 34.45
C ALA A 403 1.29 25.26 33.34
N ALA A 404 1.22 23.96 33.70
CA ALA A 404 1.04 22.89 32.73
C ALA A 404 -0.34 22.98 32.04
N ARG A 405 -1.42 23.22 32.82
CA ARG A 405 -2.77 23.44 32.28
C ARG A 405 -2.80 24.64 31.33
N GLN A 406 -2.24 25.77 31.75
CA GLN A 406 -2.18 26.98 30.94
C GLN A 406 -1.37 26.80 29.65
N ALA A 407 -0.24 26.10 29.72
CA ALA A 407 0.58 25.81 28.53
C ALA A 407 -0.17 24.94 27.52
N ALA A 408 -0.89 23.92 27.98
CA ALA A 408 -1.71 23.07 27.12
C ALA A 408 -2.85 23.86 26.46
N VAL A 409 -3.61 24.63 27.24
CA VAL A 409 -4.71 25.46 26.74
C VAL A 409 -4.21 26.50 25.75
N ALA A 410 -3.13 27.22 26.08
CA ALA A 410 -2.55 28.22 25.20
C ALA A 410 -2.03 27.61 23.89
N SER A 411 -1.40 26.44 23.95
CA SER A 411 -0.95 25.71 22.75
C SER A 411 -2.12 25.32 21.85
N PHE A 412 -3.20 24.79 22.42
CA PHE A 412 -4.40 24.41 21.68
C PHE A 412 -5.14 25.61 21.07
N GLN A 413 -5.35 26.67 21.85
CA GLN A 413 -5.94 27.93 21.38
C GLN A 413 -5.08 28.61 20.30
N GLY A 414 -3.77 28.40 20.34
CA GLY A 414 -2.82 28.81 19.31
C GLY A 414 -2.88 27.98 18.00
N GLY A 415 -3.81 27.03 17.88
CA GLY A 415 -4.03 26.21 16.69
C GLY A 415 -3.23 24.90 16.66
N SER A 416 -2.55 24.54 17.76
CA SER A 416 -1.87 23.24 17.85
C SER A 416 -2.90 22.12 18.02
N PRO A 417 -2.69 20.94 17.42
CA PRO A 417 -3.57 19.80 17.66
C PRO A 417 -3.44 19.32 19.11
N MET A 418 -4.49 18.65 19.62
CA MET A 418 -4.60 18.24 21.03
C MET A 418 -3.39 17.44 21.55
N ASN A 419 -2.82 16.55 20.73
CA ASN A 419 -1.63 15.78 21.10
C ASN A 419 -0.42 16.69 21.38
N ALA A 420 -0.20 17.72 20.55
CA ALA A 420 0.89 18.67 20.76
C ALA A 420 0.64 19.55 22.00
N ALA A 421 -0.61 19.96 22.22
CA ALA A 421 -1.02 20.73 23.39
C ALA A 421 -0.82 19.96 24.71
N ILE A 422 -1.21 18.68 24.76
CA ILE A 422 -0.97 17.81 25.92
C ILE A 422 0.53 17.67 26.18
N SER A 423 1.33 17.43 25.13
CA SER A 423 2.79 17.36 25.27
C SER A 423 3.40 18.66 25.78
N ALA A 424 2.91 19.81 25.33
CA ALA A 424 3.35 21.11 25.84
C ALA A 424 3.04 21.26 27.33
N GLY A 425 1.84 20.86 27.78
CA GLY A 425 1.48 20.85 29.19
C GLY A 425 2.37 19.93 30.03
N LEU A 426 2.59 18.69 29.57
CA LEU A 426 3.45 17.73 30.26
C LEU A 426 4.89 18.26 30.44
N LEU A 427 5.43 18.96 29.44
CA LEU A 427 6.78 19.51 29.45
C LEU A 427 6.90 20.84 30.19
N ALA A 428 5.81 21.61 30.32
CA ALA A 428 5.80 22.90 31.02
C ALA A 428 5.76 22.76 32.56
N GLY A 429 5.21 21.67 33.09
CA GLY A 429 5.10 21.46 34.54
C GLY A 429 6.48 21.36 35.22
N ALA A 430 6.72 22.20 36.22
CA ALA A 430 7.99 22.23 36.95
C ALA A 430 8.16 20.97 37.82
N ALA A 431 9.35 20.36 37.80
CA ALA A 431 9.68 19.24 38.70
C ALA A 431 9.66 19.65 40.20
N SER A 432 9.80 20.95 40.49
CA SER A 432 9.89 21.49 41.85
C SER A 432 8.54 21.69 42.56
N SER A 433 7.40 21.60 41.87
CA SER A 433 6.06 21.77 42.47
C SER A 433 5.43 20.46 42.96
N GLN A 434 6.03 19.30 42.66
CA GLN A 434 5.50 17.99 43.06
C GLN A 434 5.94 17.61 44.48
N LYS A 435 4.97 17.29 45.33
CA LYS A 435 5.23 16.69 46.64
C LYS A 435 5.69 15.23 46.45
N PRO A 436 6.50 14.70 47.38
CA PRO A 436 6.76 13.26 47.41
C PRO A 436 5.45 12.49 47.47
N LEU A 437 5.31 11.47 46.63
CA LEU A 437 4.13 10.60 46.66
C LEU A 437 4.09 9.82 47.99
N PRO A 438 2.90 9.44 48.49
CA PRO A 438 2.78 8.83 49.80
C PRO A 438 3.53 7.50 49.90
N ALA A 439 4.09 7.20 51.08
CA ALA A 439 4.86 5.97 51.33
C ALA A 439 4.08 4.70 50.98
N SER A 440 2.76 4.70 51.16
CA SER A 440 1.88 3.59 50.80
C SER A 440 1.91 3.22 49.32
N LEU A 441 2.14 4.18 48.41
CA LEU A 441 2.32 3.89 46.99
C LEU A 441 3.66 3.21 46.73
N HIS A 442 4.72 3.66 47.41
CA HIS A 442 6.06 3.08 47.31
C HIS A 442 6.20 1.69 47.95
N GLU A 443 5.28 1.32 48.84
CA GLU A 443 5.15 -0.05 49.37
C GLU A 443 4.53 -1.01 48.35
N ARG A 444 3.68 -0.50 47.45
CA ARG A 444 2.95 -1.31 46.44
C ARG A 444 3.61 -1.33 45.07
N TYR A 445 4.24 -0.22 44.68
CA TYR A 445 4.78 0.00 43.35
C TYR A 445 6.24 0.40 43.42
N THR A 446 7.01 0.00 42.42
CA THR A 446 8.36 0.51 42.22
C THR A 446 8.34 2.04 41.98
N PRO A 447 9.46 2.75 42.18
CA PRO A 447 9.51 4.19 41.91
C PRO A 447 9.09 4.57 40.49
N ALA A 448 9.46 3.77 39.48
CA ALA A 448 9.10 4.00 38.09
C ALA A 448 7.61 3.74 37.81
N GLU A 449 7.04 2.67 38.37
CA GLU A 449 5.59 2.41 38.29
C GLU A 449 4.79 3.51 38.99
N THR A 450 5.28 4.02 40.12
CA THR A 450 4.66 5.11 40.87
C THR A 450 4.66 6.43 40.06
N GLU A 451 5.78 6.75 39.39
CA GLU A 451 5.86 7.89 38.46
C GLU A 451 4.89 7.73 37.29
N ALA A 452 4.84 6.54 36.67
CA ALA A 452 3.93 6.24 35.58
C ALA A 452 2.45 6.38 35.99
N LEU A 453 2.10 5.87 37.18
CA LEU A 453 0.75 5.96 37.73
C LEU A 453 0.29 7.42 37.88
N ALA A 454 1.18 8.30 38.36
CA ALA A 454 0.90 9.72 38.54
C ALA A 454 0.73 10.50 37.22
N LEU A 455 1.26 10.00 36.11
CA LEU A 455 1.16 10.66 34.79
C LEU A 455 -0.21 10.43 34.12
N ILE A 456 -0.91 9.34 34.44
CA ILE A 456 -2.20 9.01 33.81
C ILE A 456 -3.26 10.09 34.12
N PRO A 457 -3.53 10.45 35.39
CA PRO A 457 -4.49 11.50 35.69
C PRO A 457 -4.07 12.88 35.17
N GLN A 458 -2.77 13.16 35.09
CA GLN A 458 -2.27 14.41 34.52
C GLN A 458 -2.67 14.54 33.04
N VAL A 459 -2.54 13.47 32.25
CA VAL A 459 -2.99 13.50 30.84
C VAL A 459 -4.49 13.73 30.75
N VAL A 460 -5.29 13.08 31.60
CA VAL A 460 -6.76 13.27 31.63
C VAL A 460 -7.12 14.71 32.02
N ASP A 461 -6.42 15.31 32.98
CA ASP A 461 -6.66 16.69 33.40
C ASP A 461 -6.23 17.72 32.34
N LEU A 462 -5.13 17.47 31.62
CA LEU A 462 -4.74 18.29 30.48
C LEU A 462 -5.77 18.21 29.35
N VAL A 463 -6.35 17.03 29.10
CA VAL A 463 -7.49 16.88 28.16
C VAL A 463 -8.68 17.71 28.61
N ALA A 464 -9.09 17.60 29.88
CA ALA A 464 -10.21 18.38 30.41
C ALA A 464 -9.95 19.88 30.28
N ALA A 465 -8.76 20.35 30.66
CA ALA A 465 -8.39 21.76 30.56
C ALA A 465 -8.46 22.27 29.11
N ILE A 466 -7.96 21.50 28.14
CA ILE A 466 -8.04 21.83 26.70
C ILE A 466 -9.50 21.96 26.23
N LEU A 467 -10.38 21.08 26.72
CA LEU A 467 -11.81 21.08 26.38
C LEU A 467 -12.62 22.11 27.19
N GLY A 468 -12.03 22.75 28.19
CA GLY A 468 -12.72 23.69 29.09
C GLY A 468 -13.57 23.00 30.16
N HIS A 469 -13.27 21.73 30.48
CA HIS A 469 -13.98 20.92 31.46
C HIS A 469 -13.15 20.76 32.76
N GLU A 470 -13.79 20.26 33.82
CA GLU A 470 -13.12 19.90 35.07
C GLU A 470 -13.00 18.38 35.24
N THR A 471 -11.85 17.92 35.73
CA THR A 471 -11.73 16.53 36.20
C THR A 471 -12.18 16.41 37.65
N ARG A 472 -12.77 15.25 37.99
CA ARG A 472 -13.07 14.87 39.36
C ARG A 472 -12.54 13.48 39.63
N TRP A 473 -11.56 13.40 40.51
CA TRP A 473 -10.98 12.14 40.98
C TRP A 473 -11.37 11.98 42.45
N CYS A 474 -12.20 10.98 42.75
CA CYS A 474 -12.62 10.68 44.11
C CYS A 474 -13.01 9.20 44.24
N ASN A 475 -12.97 8.68 45.48
CA ASN A 475 -13.27 7.27 45.74
C ASN A 475 -14.75 6.89 45.53
N GLU A 476 -15.62 7.89 45.33
CA GLU A 476 -17.06 7.71 45.06
C GLU A 476 -17.37 7.56 43.56
N GLN A 477 -16.37 7.73 42.68
CA GLN A 477 -16.51 7.64 41.23
C GLN A 477 -15.57 6.57 40.67
N SER A 478 -16.04 5.85 39.66
CA SER A 478 -15.20 4.98 38.85
C SER A 478 -14.24 5.80 37.98
N ILE A 479 -13.13 5.18 37.56
CA ILE A 479 -12.16 5.82 36.66
C ILE A 479 -12.84 6.17 35.32
N GLU A 480 -13.73 5.32 34.84
CA GLU A 480 -14.55 5.54 33.66
C GLU A 480 -15.38 6.82 33.80
N GLU A 481 -16.03 7.05 34.93
CA GLU A 481 -16.78 8.29 35.18
C GLU A 481 -15.87 9.53 35.19
N SER A 482 -14.70 9.45 35.81
CA SER A 482 -13.72 10.55 35.82
C SER A 482 -13.22 10.90 34.41
N ILE A 483 -12.90 9.88 33.60
CA ILE A 483 -12.47 10.07 32.21
C ILE A 483 -13.63 10.63 31.37
N PHE A 484 -14.84 10.11 31.54
CA PHE A 484 -15.99 10.60 30.78
C PHE A 484 -16.32 12.05 31.12
N ALA A 485 -16.26 12.43 32.40
CA ALA A 485 -16.46 13.82 32.82
C ALA A 485 -15.43 14.76 32.20
N ALA A 486 -14.16 14.34 32.11
CA ALA A 486 -13.12 15.10 31.41
C ALA A 486 -13.46 15.35 29.92
N LEU A 487 -14.16 14.41 29.27
CA LEU A 487 -14.50 14.47 27.85
C LEU A 487 -15.83 15.20 27.58
N ALA A 488 -16.79 15.16 28.51
CA ALA A 488 -18.18 15.52 28.26
C ALA A 488 -18.79 16.52 29.27
N ASP A 489 -18.05 16.92 30.30
CA ASP A 489 -18.50 17.78 31.41
C ASP A 489 -19.79 17.30 32.11
N ARG A 490 -19.99 15.98 32.15
CA ARG A 490 -21.11 15.34 32.83
C ARG A 490 -20.79 13.91 33.22
N LYS A 491 -21.63 13.33 34.08
CA LYS A 491 -21.56 11.89 34.36
C LYS A 491 -22.06 11.06 33.17
N PRO A 492 -21.43 9.91 32.88
CA PRO A 492 -21.94 8.95 31.92
C PRO A 492 -23.17 8.22 32.45
N THR A 493 -24.02 7.73 31.56
CA THR A 493 -24.93 6.63 31.85
C THR A 493 -24.16 5.32 32.03
N ALA A 494 -24.78 4.29 32.61
CA ALA A 494 -24.15 2.96 32.72
C ALA A 494 -23.72 2.38 31.37
N ALA A 495 -24.51 2.63 30.31
CA ALA A 495 -24.16 2.21 28.95
C ALA A 495 -22.94 2.97 28.41
N GLU A 496 -22.88 4.29 28.60
CA GLU A 496 -21.73 5.12 28.20
C GLU A 496 -20.44 4.75 28.95
N ALA A 497 -20.54 4.45 30.25
CA ALA A 497 -19.40 3.98 31.04
C ALA A 497 -18.88 2.62 30.52
N ASN A 498 -19.78 1.69 30.21
CA ASN A 498 -19.43 0.39 29.63
C ASN A 498 -18.80 0.52 28.24
N LEU A 499 -19.29 1.44 27.42
CA LEU A 499 -18.72 1.74 26.11
C LEU A 499 -17.32 2.35 26.26
N LEU A 500 -17.16 3.33 27.15
CA LEU A 500 -15.86 3.97 27.41
C LEU A 500 -14.82 2.94 27.84
N ARG A 501 -15.18 1.99 28.71
CA ARG A 501 -14.32 0.86 29.09
C ARG A 501 -13.89 0.06 27.86
N ALA A 502 -14.82 -0.30 26.97
CA ALA A 502 -14.50 -1.05 25.75
C ALA A 502 -13.58 -0.26 24.78
N VAL A 503 -13.84 1.04 24.61
CA VAL A 503 -12.98 1.95 23.83
C VAL A 503 -11.58 2.00 24.43
N PHE A 504 -11.49 2.19 25.74
CA PHE A 504 -10.22 2.25 26.47
C PHE A 504 -9.40 0.98 26.24
N VAL A 505 -9.99 -0.20 26.46
CA VAL A 505 -9.33 -1.49 26.22
C VAL A 505 -8.87 -1.62 24.77
N SER A 506 -9.70 -1.21 23.79
CA SER A 506 -9.38 -1.34 22.37
C SER A 506 -8.18 -0.50 21.90
N CYS A 507 -7.87 0.57 22.63
CA CYS A 507 -6.84 1.55 22.30
C CYS A 507 -5.67 1.57 23.29
N VAL A 508 -5.67 0.71 24.32
CA VAL A 508 -4.64 0.71 25.37
C VAL A 508 -3.24 0.56 24.76
N ASP A 509 -3.09 -0.39 23.84
CA ASP A 509 -1.84 -0.65 23.16
C ASP A 509 -2.07 -1.34 21.81
N HIS A 510 -1.17 -1.10 20.86
CA HIS A 510 -1.31 -1.61 19.51
C HIS A 510 0.06 -1.79 18.86
N THR A 511 0.82 -2.80 19.31
CA THR A 511 2.19 -3.16 18.87
C THR A 511 3.27 -2.09 19.10
N PRO A 512 4.52 -2.48 19.42
CA PRO A 512 5.61 -1.52 19.61
C PRO A 512 6.05 -0.83 18.30
N ALA A 513 5.54 -1.28 17.15
CA ALA A 513 5.87 -0.70 15.84
C ALA A 513 5.08 0.57 15.49
N THR A 514 4.27 1.11 16.41
CA THR A 514 3.53 2.36 16.17
C THR A 514 4.45 3.59 16.26
N PRO A 515 4.16 4.67 15.51
CA PRO A 515 4.93 5.91 15.61
C PRO A 515 5.06 6.45 17.04
N SER A 516 3.98 6.39 17.84
CA SER A 516 4.00 6.82 19.24
C SER A 516 4.91 5.97 20.11
N SER A 517 4.90 4.64 19.93
CA SER A 517 5.80 3.72 20.64
C SER A 517 7.26 3.98 20.28
N LEU A 518 7.57 4.10 18.99
CA LEU A 518 8.93 4.36 18.52
C LEU A 518 9.47 5.69 19.06
N ALA A 519 8.66 6.74 19.05
CA ALA A 519 9.05 8.05 19.57
C ALA A 519 9.31 8.03 21.08
N ALA A 520 8.39 7.43 21.85
CA ALA A 520 8.55 7.30 23.30
C ALA A 520 9.79 6.48 23.67
N VAL A 521 9.95 5.29 23.09
CA VAL A 521 11.08 4.41 23.38
C VAL A 521 12.40 5.03 22.94
N THR A 522 12.45 5.69 21.77
CA THR A 522 13.67 6.38 21.33
C THR A 522 14.06 7.47 22.32
N SER A 523 13.11 8.30 22.75
CA SER A 523 13.34 9.35 23.75
C SER A 523 13.85 8.77 25.08
N TYR A 524 13.19 7.75 25.61
CA TYR A 524 13.57 7.12 26.88
C TYR A 524 14.93 6.43 26.81
N SER A 525 15.23 5.78 25.68
CA SER A 525 16.54 5.15 25.45
C SER A 525 17.70 6.15 25.43
N GLY A 526 17.42 7.42 25.12
CA GLY A 526 18.36 8.53 25.19
C GLY A 526 18.60 9.08 26.61
N GLY A 527 17.99 8.48 27.64
CA GLY A 527 18.15 8.89 29.04
C GLY A 527 17.15 9.96 29.52
N ASN A 528 16.10 10.24 28.74
CA ASN A 528 15.04 11.16 29.16
C ASN A 528 14.12 10.52 30.21
N SER A 529 13.45 11.35 31.03
CA SER A 529 12.47 10.89 32.02
C SER A 529 11.25 10.22 31.38
N LEU A 530 10.46 9.46 32.17
CA LEU A 530 9.21 8.87 31.71
C LEU A 530 8.25 9.93 31.19
N LYS A 531 8.14 11.06 31.90
CA LYS A 531 7.31 12.21 31.48
C LYS A 531 7.70 12.77 30.11
N THR A 532 9.00 13.00 29.87
CA THR A 532 9.50 13.51 28.60
C THR A 532 9.32 12.49 27.47
N ALA A 533 9.58 11.22 27.75
CA ALA A 533 9.38 10.15 26.78
C ALA A 533 7.89 9.96 26.43
N LEU A 534 6.99 10.05 27.42
CA LEU A 534 5.55 10.04 27.19
C LEU A 534 5.12 11.21 26.30
N ALA A 535 5.58 12.43 26.59
CA ALA A 535 5.31 13.59 25.75
C ALA A 535 5.81 13.40 24.30
N ALA A 536 6.98 12.80 24.10
CA ALA A 536 7.46 12.45 22.76
C ALA A 536 6.52 11.45 22.05
N GLY A 537 6.03 10.44 22.77
CA GLY A 537 5.08 9.46 22.26
C GLY A 537 3.71 10.06 21.88
N ILE A 538 3.16 10.92 22.75
CA ILE A 538 1.91 11.65 22.50
C ILE A 538 2.08 12.59 21.31
N SER A 539 3.17 13.35 21.23
CA SER A 539 3.44 14.25 20.09
C SER A 539 3.44 13.53 18.74
N ALA A 540 3.86 12.27 18.68
CA ALA A 540 3.86 11.47 17.45
C ALA A 540 2.47 10.96 17.00
N MET A 541 1.41 11.22 17.78
CA MET A 541 0.01 10.90 17.44
C MET A 541 -0.61 11.95 16.51
N GLY A 542 -0.24 11.93 15.23
CA GLY A 542 -0.72 12.85 14.20
C GLY A 542 -1.96 12.37 13.42
N GLU A 543 -2.28 13.00 12.29
CA GLU A 543 -3.46 12.66 11.46
C GLU A 543 -3.45 11.20 10.98
N ALA A 544 -2.28 10.65 10.67
CA ALA A 544 -2.12 9.28 10.18
C ALA A 544 -2.02 8.21 11.29
N HIS A 545 -1.92 8.60 12.56
CA HIS A 545 -1.79 7.71 13.72
C HIS A 545 -2.53 8.34 14.92
N ALA A 546 -3.69 7.79 15.28
CA ALA A 546 -4.63 8.31 16.31
C ALA A 546 -5.44 9.56 15.94
N GLY A 547 -5.21 10.18 14.77
CA GLY A 547 -6.00 11.34 14.31
C GLY A 547 -7.26 10.99 13.51
N ALA A 548 -7.42 9.73 13.09
CA ALA A 548 -8.48 9.33 12.16
C ALA A 548 -9.89 9.40 12.77
N GLY A 549 -10.04 9.26 14.09
CA GLY A 549 -11.34 9.32 14.75
C GLY A 549 -11.97 10.72 14.69
N GLU A 550 -11.19 11.75 15.01
CA GLU A 550 -11.60 13.15 14.85
C GLU A 550 -11.96 13.46 13.39
N GLY A 551 -11.12 13.05 12.43
CA GLY A 551 -11.39 13.24 11.00
C GLY A 551 -12.66 12.53 10.54
N THR A 552 -12.94 11.34 11.06
CA THR A 552 -14.18 10.60 10.78
C THR A 552 -15.39 11.34 11.32
N ALA A 553 -15.34 11.78 12.59
CA ALA A 553 -16.42 12.52 13.21
C ALA A 553 -16.77 13.80 12.43
N ARG A 554 -15.76 14.59 12.04
CA ARG A 554 -15.96 15.81 11.24
C ARG A 554 -16.65 15.55 9.91
N ILE A 555 -16.23 14.51 9.18
CA ILE A 555 -16.85 14.14 7.90
C ILE A 555 -18.30 13.70 8.11
N LEU A 556 -18.54 12.81 9.08
CA LEU A 556 -19.88 12.30 9.31
C LEU A 556 -20.85 13.42 9.73
N ILE A 557 -20.41 14.35 10.59
CA ILE A 557 -21.18 15.55 10.98
C ILE A 557 -21.47 16.42 9.76
N ASP A 558 -20.46 16.77 8.96
CA ASP A 558 -20.63 17.68 7.83
C ASP A 558 -21.68 17.17 6.82
N PHE A 559 -21.62 15.88 6.47
CA PHE A 559 -22.56 15.32 5.50
C PHE A 559 -23.93 15.01 6.09
N LEU A 560 -24.00 14.44 7.30
CA LEU A 560 -25.28 14.08 7.89
C LEU A 560 -26.07 15.33 8.31
N ALA A 561 -25.41 16.38 8.82
CA ALA A 561 -26.07 17.63 9.18
C ALA A 561 -26.70 18.31 7.95
N LYS A 562 -26.03 18.30 6.80
CA LYS A 562 -26.59 18.82 5.53
C LYS A 562 -27.83 18.03 5.10
N MET A 563 -27.80 16.71 5.22
CA MET A 563 -28.95 15.88 4.92
C MET A 563 -30.13 16.16 5.87
N ARG A 564 -29.87 16.22 7.18
CA ARG A 564 -30.91 16.51 8.20
C ARG A 564 -31.50 17.92 8.06
N GLN A 565 -30.69 18.90 7.66
CA GLN A 565 -31.18 20.25 7.38
C GLN A 565 -32.15 20.25 6.17
N ALA A 566 -31.79 19.57 5.08
CA ALA A 566 -32.66 19.47 3.91
C ALA A 566 -34.01 18.79 4.23
N GLU A 567 -34.00 17.74 5.06
CA GLU A 567 -35.22 17.08 5.54
C GLU A 567 -36.07 18.01 6.43
N ALA A 568 -35.43 18.78 7.32
CA ALA A 568 -36.13 19.75 8.17
C ALA A 568 -36.80 20.87 7.36
N ASP A 569 -36.20 21.24 6.23
CA ASP A 569 -36.75 22.21 5.28
C ASP A 569 -37.84 21.60 4.36
N GLY A 570 -38.23 20.33 4.59
CA GLY A 570 -39.26 19.61 3.83
C GLY A 570 -38.80 19.13 2.45
N GLY A 571 -37.48 19.16 2.19
CA GLY A 571 -36.85 18.75 0.94
C GLY A 571 -36.09 17.42 1.05
N VAL A 572 -35.36 17.11 -0.01
CA VAL A 572 -34.39 16.01 -0.05
C VAL A 572 -33.01 16.62 -0.27
N PHE A 573 -31.97 16.02 0.30
CA PHE A 573 -30.62 16.53 0.12
C PHE A 573 -30.19 16.34 -1.34
N GLU A 574 -29.89 17.45 -2.02
CA GLU A 574 -29.44 17.46 -3.42
C GLU A 574 -28.09 18.19 -3.51
N ALA A 575 -27.09 17.50 -4.04
CA ALA A 575 -25.75 18.05 -4.23
C ALA A 575 -25.03 17.37 -5.40
N ASP A 576 -24.20 18.12 -6.13
CA ASP A 576 -23.45 17.65 -7.31
C ASP A 576 -24.33 16.92 -8.37
N GLY A 577 -25.60 17.34 -8.51
CA GLY A 577 -26.57 16.74 -9.43
C GLY A 577 -27.13 15.38 -8.97
N VAL A 578 -26.89 14.98 -7.72
CA VAL A 578 -27.40 13.74 -7.12
C VAL A 578 -28.42 14.07 -6.05
N ARG A 579 -29.55 13.36 -6.07
CA ARG A 579 -30.57 13.38 -5.03
C ARG A 579 -30.31 12.25 -4.04
N ILE A 580 -30.30 12.55 -2.75
CA ILE A 580 -29.88 11.66 -1.66
C ILE A 580 -31.04 11.54 -0.66
N ALA A 581 -31.73 10.40 -0.70
CA ALA A 581 -32.97 10.17 0.04
C ALA A 581 -32.79 9.41 1.36
N ASP A 582 -31.71 8.64 1.52
CA ASP A 582 -31.44 7.86 2.73
C ASP A 582 -29.94 7.79 3.08
N LEU A 583 -29.62 7.19 4.23
CA LEU A 583 -28.24 7.07 4.72
C LEU A 583 -27.34 6.22 3.82
N LYS A 584 -27.91 5.28 3.06
CA LYS A 584 -27.16 4.39 2.16
C LYS A 584 -26.78 5.14 0.89
N GLU A 585 -27.67 5.97 0.36
CA GLU A 585 -27.37 6.91 -0.71
C GLU A 585 -26.37 7.97 -0.24
N LEU A 586 -26.51 8.49 0.98
CA LEU A 586 -25.56 9.42 1.57
C LEU A 586 -24.17 8.80 1.68
N ALA A 587 -24.05 7.55 2.13
CA ALA A 587 -22.79 6.83 2.17
C ALA A 587 -22.13 6.73 0.78
N GLY A 588 -22.92 6.40 -0.24
CA GLY A 588 -22.47 6.38 -1.63
C GLY A 588 -21.94 7.73 -2.09
N TYR A 589 -22.68 8.79 -1.79
CA TYR A 589 -22.31 10.17 -2.09
C TYR A 589 -21.03 10.59 -1.37
N VAL A 590 -20.90 10.37 -0.05
CA VAL A 590 -19.70 10.67 0.75
C VAL A 590 -18.46 10.03 0.14
N VAL A 591 -18.54 8.72 -0.17
CA VAL A 591 -17.42 7.99 -0.78
C VAL A 591 -17.06 8.61 -2.13
N ASN A 592 -18.04 8.85 -2.99
CA ASN A 592 -17.81 9.41 -4.32
C ASN A 592 -17.24 10.83 -4.26
N LYS A 593 -17.74 11.67 -3.35
CA LYS A 593 -17.27 13.04 -3.13
C LYS A 593 -15.82 13.07 -2.71
N ILE A 594 -15.46 12.33 -1.66
CA ILE A 594 -14.08 12.32 -1.16
C ILE A 594 -13.12 11.65 -2.16
N THR A 595 -13.59 10.67 -2.93
CA THR A 595 -12.76 9.99 -3.94
C THR A 595 -12.69 10.71 -5.30
N GLY A 596 -13.26 11.91 -5.40
CA GLY A 596 -13.12 12.79 -6.56
C GLY A 596 -14.03 12.44 -7.75
N ALA A 597 -15.10 11.67 -7.53
CA ALA A 597 -16.02 11.28 -8.60
C ALA A 597 -16.79 12.47 -9.20
N PHE A 598 -16.92 13.57 -8.46
CA PHE A 598 -17.58 14.80 -8.90
C PHE A 598 -16.59 15.89 -9.36
N GLY A 599 -15.32 15.55 -9.59
CA GLY A 599 -14.28 16.49 -10.02
C GLY A 599 -13.45 17.09 -8.89
N ASP A 600 -13.74 16.74 -7.64
CA ASP A 600 -12.94 17.12 -6.46
C ASP A 600 -11.56 16.43 -6.44
N PRO A 601 -10.53 17.02 -5.79
CA PRO A 601 -9.26 16.34 -5.54
C PRO A 601 -9.46 15.03 -4.78
N LYS A 602 -8.77 13.96 -5.21
CA LYS A 602 -8.87 12.65 -4.56
C LYS A 602 -8.31 12.69 -3.14
N GLY A 603 -9.18 12.46 -2.16
CA GLY A 603 -8.87 12.38 -0.75
C GLY A 603 -8.89 10.96 -0.19
N ARG A 604 -8.40 10.81 1.03
CA ARG A 604 -8.60 9.61 1.86
C ARG A 604 -9.82 9.81 2.74
N ILE A 605 -10.57 8.74 2.99
CA ILE A 605 -11.65 8.75 3.97
C ILE A 605 -11.05 8.31 5.32
N PRO A 606 -10.93 9.21 6.32
CA PRO A 606 -10.53 8.86 7.67
C PRO A 606 -11.40 7.73 8.25
N GLY A 607 -10.81 6.91 9.11
CA GLY A 607 -11.50 5.79 9.75
C GLY A 607 -11.60 4.51 8.91
N TYR A 608 -11.20 4.55 7.64
CA TYR A 608 -11.22 3.39 6.75
C TYR A 608 -9.83 3.03 6.25
N GLY A 609 -9.49 1.75 6.39
CA GLY A 609 -8.20 1.18 6.06
C GLY A 609 -7.27 1.06 7.26
N HIS A 610 -6.44 0.03 7.22
CA HIS A 610 -5.48 -0.26 8.29
C HIS A 610 -4.26 -1.00 7.74
N ARG A 611 -3.06 -0.55 8.10
CA ARG A 611 -1.79 -1.12 7.58
C ARG A 611 -1.64 -2.62 7.83
N TYR A 612 -2.08 -3.08 9.00
CA TYR A 612 -2.04 -4.48 9.41
C TYR A 612 -3.37 -5.22 9.16
N TYR A 613 -4.46 -4.82 9.82
CA TYR A 613 -5.79 -5.44 9.66
C TYR A 613 -6.39 -5.40 8.25
N GLY A 614 -5.97 -4.48 7.39
CA GLY A 614 -6.33 -4.52 5.97
C GLY A 614 -5.86 -5.81 5.27
N LEU A 615 -4.81 -6.47 5.78
CA LEU A 615 -4.37 -7.78 5.30
C LEU A 615 -5.36 -8.91 5.64
N TYR A 616 -6.19 -8.70 6.67
CA TYR A 616 -7.17 -9.67 7.18
C TYR A 616 -8.62 -9.29 6.78
N GLY A 617 -8.80 -8.17 6.08
CA GLY A 617 -10.11 -7.71 5.63
C GLY A 617 -11.01 -7.13 6.74
N ARG A 618 -10.53 -7.07 7.98
CA ARG A 618 -11.27 -6.62 9.16
C ARG A 618 -10.33 -6.26 10.30
N ASP A 619 -10.68 -5.23 11.07
CA ASP A 619 -10.11 -4.97 12.39
C ASP A 619 -10.97 -5.67 13.47
N PRO A 620 -10.45 -6.67 14.19
CA PRO A 620 -11.20 -7.37 15.24
C PRO A 620 -11.69 -6.45 16.35
N ARG A 621 -10.96 -5.37 16.64
CA ARG A 621 -11.33 -4.39 17.67
C ARG A 621 -12.54 -3.58 17.21
N ALA A 622 -12.50 -3.08 15.97
CA ALA A 622 -13.62 -2.34 15.38
C ALA A 622 -14.90 -3.19 15.36
N THR A 623 -14.78 -4.44 14.92
CA THR A 623 -15.92 -5.39 14.87
C THR A 623 -16.51 -5.62 16.26
N THR A 624 -15.65 -5.81 17.27
CA THR A 624 -16.07 -6.07 18.65
C THR A 624 -16.70 -4.84 19.27
N LEU A 625 -16.13 -3.66 19.02
CA LEU A 625 -16.64 -2.40 19.54
C LEU A 625 -18.05 -2.12 18.96
N LEU A 626 -18.24 -2.30 17.65
CA LEU A 626 -19.56 -2.18 17.02
C LEU A 626 -20.59 -3.16 17.61
N THR A 627 -20.17 -4.38 17.93
CA THR A 627 -21.05 -5.37 18.58
C THR A 627 -21.47 -4.90 19.97
N ILE A 628 -20.52 -4.40 20.78
CA ILE A 628 -20.81 -3.88 22.12
C ILE A 628 -21.74 -2.67 22.04
N VAL A 629 -21.56 -1.80 21.05
CA VAL A 629 -22.41 -0.63 20.84
C VAL A 629 -23.85 -1.04 20.52
N ASP A 630 -24.02 -2.05 19.67
CA ASP A 630 -25.34 -2.60 19.35
C ASP A 630 -26.00 -3.23 20.58
N GLU A 631 -25.24 -4.01 21.37
CA GLU A 631 -25.70 -4.62 22.64
C GLU A 631 -26.13 -3.56 23.68
N LEU A 632 -25.45 -2.41 23.71
CA LEU A 632 -25.75 -1.29 24.62
C LEU A 632 -26.85 -0.35 24.11
N GLY A 633 -27.31 -0.52 22.86
CA GLY A 633 -28.32 0.35 22.25
C GLY A 633 -27.84 1.79 22.02
N LEU A 634 -26.53 1.99 21.80
CA LEU A 634 -25.92 3.31 21.62
C LEU A 634 -25.66 3.68 20.15
N ALA A 635 -25.89 2.76 19.21
CA ALA A 635 -25.73 3.02 17.78
C ALA A 635 -26.85 3.94 17.28
N GLY A 636 -26.47 5.07 16.68
CA GLY A 636 -27.39 5.98 16.01
C GLY A 636 -27.13 6.07 14.51
N ASP A 637 -27.57 7.19 13.92
CA ASP A 637 -27.44 7.44 12.48
C ASP A 637 -25.98 7.57 12.05
N TYR A 638 -25.08 8.05 12.92
CA TYR A 638 -23.67 8.20 12.58
C TYR A 638 -22.97 6.85 12.47
N CYS A 639 -23.19 5.93 13.42
CA CYS A 639 -22.73 4.55 13.31
C CYS A 639 -23.33 3.84 12.10
N THR A 640 -24.62 4.08 11.80
CA THR A 640 -25.30 3.51 10.63
C THR A 640 -24.67 4.00 9.34
N LEU A 641 -24.47 5.31 9.19
CA LEU A 641 -23.81 5.91 8.04
C LEU A 641 -22.39 5.38 7.87
N ALA A 642 -21.63 5.24 8.96
CA ALA A 642 -20.27 4.70 8.91
C ALA A 642 -20.23 3.23 8.43
N ARG A 643 -21.17 2.39 8.90
CA ARG A 643 -21.32 1.00 8.41
C ARG A 643 -21.73 0.95 6.93
N GLU A 644 -22.58 1.87 6.47
CA GLU A 644 -22.94 1.95 5.06
C GLU A 644 -21.76 2.44 4.20
N ILE A 645 -20.95 3.38 4.68
CA ILE A 645 -19.69 3.78 4.02
C ILE A 645 -18.76 2.58 3.92
N GLU A 646 -18.59 1.80 4.99
CA GLU A 646 -17.82 0.54 4.93
C GLU A 646 -18.41 -0.41 3.88
N THR A 647 -19.72 -0.56 3.83
CA THR A 647 -20.42 -1.43 2.87
C THR A 647 -20.17 -0.98 1.43
N VAL A 648 -20.22 0.32 1.16
CA VAL A 648 -19.90 0.89 -0.16
C VAL A 648 -18.43 0.62 -0.52
N LEU A 649 -17.50 0.85 0.42
CA LEU A 649 -16.07 0.58 0.22
C LEU A 649 -15.77 -0.91 0.01
N ARG A 650 -16.47 -1.81 0.72
CA ARG A 650 -16.39 -3.26 0.59
C ARG A 650 -16.98 -3.76 -0.73
N LYS A 651 -18.11 -3.19 -1.18
CA LYS A 651 -18.69 -3.48 -2.51
C LYS A 651 -17.74 -3.08 -3.64
N LYS A 652 -16.97 -2.01 -3.44
CA LYS A 652 -15.83 -1.64 -4.30
C LYS A 652 -14.60 -2.57 -4.13
N LYS A 653 -14.76 -3.76 -3.51
CA LYS A 653 -13.81 -4.89 -3.34
C LYS A 653 -12.42 -4.52 -2.77
N SER A 654 -12.34 -3.50 -1.91
CA SER A 654 -11.09 -3.18 -1.20
C SER A 654 -11.09 -3.77 0.21
N SER A 655 -10.70 -5.05 0.37
CA SER A 655 -10.54 -5.65 1.70
C SER A 655 -9.52 -4.90 2.58
N ALA A 656 -8.59 -4.17 1.95
CA ALA A 656 -7.60 -3.33 2.64
C ALA A 656 -8.19 -2.07 3.30
N LEU A 657 -9.39 -1.63 2.89
CA LEU A 657 -10.11 -0.48 3.45
C LEU A 657 -11.15 -0.91 4.50
N CYS A 658 -10.78 -1.84 5.38
CA CYS A 658 -11.65 -2.22 6.49
C CYS A 658 -11.92 -1.04 7.42
N PHE A 659 -13.12 -0.94 7.98
CA PHE A 659 -13.42 0.04 9.01
C PHE A 659 -12.55 -0.24 10.24
N ASN A 660 -11.78 0.76 10.66
CA ASN A 660 -10.80 0.63 11.72
C ASN A 660 -11.34 1.15 13.06
N VAL A 661 -10.63 0.86 14.16
CA VAL A 661 -11.09 1.25 15.50
C VAL A 661 -11.27 2.76 15.65
N ASP A 662 -10.41 3.57 15.03
CA ASP A 662 -10.49 5.03 15.09
C ASP A 662 -11.78 5.53 14.40
N GLY A 663 -12.14 4.93 13.26
CA GLY A 663 -13.37 5.23 12.55
C GLY A 663 -14.62 4.91 13.36
N VAL A 664 -14.63 3.76 14.05
CA VAL A 664 -15.74 3.39 14.96
C VAL A 664 -15.86 4.41 16.08
N ILE A 665 -14.73 4.78 16.72
CA ILE A 665 -14.71 5.82 17.76
C ILE A 665 -15.26 7.13 17.20
N GLY A 666 -14.82 7.56 16.01
CA GLY A 666 -15.31 8.77 15.35
C GLY A 666 -16.83 8.80 15.17
N ALA A 667 -17.42 7.70 14.69
CA ALA A 667 -18.87 7.60 14.54
C ALA A 667 -19.62 7.61 15.88
N LEU A 668 -19.08 6.93 16.89
CA LEU A 668 -19.66 6.86 18.23
C LEU A 668 -19.73 8.22 18.93
N LEU A 669 -18.67 9.02 18.82
CA LEU A 669 -18.64 10.36 19.39
C LEU A 669 -19.81 11.20 18.91
N CYS A 670 -20.11 11.11 17.61
CA CYS A 670 -21.22 11.85 17.02
C CYS A 670 -22.57 11.39 17.56
N ASP A 671 -22.80 10.07 17.70
CA ASP A 671 -24.02 9.52 18.29
C ASP A 671 -24.17 9.89 19.78
N LEU A 672 -23.06 9.98 20.51
CA LEU A 672 -23.02 10.44 21.91
C LEU A 672 -23.07 11.96 22.08
N LYS A 673 -23.09 12.72 20.97
CA LYS A 673 -23.07 14.19 20.95
C LYS A 673 -21.83 14.79 21.62
N LEU A 674 -20.70 14.12 21.51
CA LEU A 674 -19.40 14.60 21.96
C LEU A 674 -18.72 15.41 20.86
N ALA A 675 -17.91 16.40 21.25
CA ALA A 675 -17.18 17.24 20.33
C ALA A 675 -16.16 16.42 19.52
N PRO A 676 -15.97 16.64 18.20
CA PRO A 676 -15.03 15.85 17.38
C PRO A 676 -13.61 15.74 17.95
N GLU A 677 -13.14 16.81 18.60
CA GLU A 677 -11.83 16.92 19.24
C GLU A 677 -11.61 15.84 20.31
N THR A 678 -12.69 15.38 20.97
CA THR A 678 -12.65 14.31 21.98
C THR A 678 -12.23 12.96 21.39
N GLY A 679 -12.33 12.76 20.08
CA GLY A 679 -11.92 11.51 19.45
C GLY A 679 -10.42 11.26 19.50
N LYS A 680 -9.63 12.34 19.49
CA LYS A 680 -8.19 12.24 19.71
C LYS A 680 -7.89 11.93 21.18
N ALA A 681 -8.65 12.50 22.12
CA ALA A 681 -8.51 12.20 23.55
C ALA A 681 -8.84 10.73 23.89
N LEU A 682 -9.90 10.18 23.30
CA LEU A 682 -10.29 8.76 23.46
C LEU A 682 -9.23 7.77 22.97
N PHE A 683 -8.29 8.22 22.15
CA PHE A 683 -7.11 7.43 21.81
C PHE A 683 -5.92 7.75 22.73
N ILE A 684 -5.61 9.03 22.98
CA ILE A 684 -4.45 9.46 23.78
C ILE A 684 -4.50 8.91 25.21
N ILE A 685 -5.65 8.96 25.86
CA ILE A 685 -5.81 8.53 27.26
C ILE A 685 -5.47 7.04 27.43
N PRO A 686 -6.11 6.09 26.73
CA PRO A 686 -5.74 4.69 26.86
C PRO A 686 -4.33 4.41 26.32
N ARG A 687 -3.92 5.09 25.22
CA ARG A 687 -2.60 4.88 24.64
C ARG A 687 -1.47 5.33 25.58
N THR A 688 -1.71 6.33 26.43
CA THR A 688 -0.79 6.76 27.50
C THR A 688 -0.40 5.60 28.40
N VAL A 689 -1.38 4.77 28.79
CA VAL A 689 -1.17 3.59 29.63
C VAL A 689 -0.26 2.57 28.95
N GLY A 690 -0.56 2.23 27.69
CA GLY A 690 0.28 1.29 26.94
C GLY A 690 1.68 1.84 26.66
N LEU A 691 1.83 3.15 26.41
CA LEU A 691 3.15 3.77 26.25
C LEU A 691 3.97 3.68 27.53
N LEU A 692 3.37 4.02 28.68
CA LEU A 692 4.04 3.94 29.97
C LEU A 692 4.44 2.50 30.30
N GLY A 693 3.53 1.53 30.09
CA GLY A 693 3.86 0.12 30.27
C GLY A 693 5.02 -0.33 29.37
N GLN A 694 5.03 0.06 28.09
CA GLN A 694 6.13 -0.27 27.17
C GLN A 694 7.45 0.35 27.63
N LEU A 695 7.43 1.58 28.15
CA LEU A 695 8.61 2.26 28.69
C LEU A 695 9.16 1.57 29.93
N LEU A 696 8.30 1.08 30.83
CA LEU A 696 8.68 0.33 32.03
C LEU A 696 9.30 -1.05 31.70
N GLU A 697 9.02 -1.60 30.52
CA GLU A 697 9.70 -2.79 30.00
C GLU A 697 11.10 -2.51 29.43
N GLN A 698 11.45 -1.23 29.19
CA GLN A 698 12.77 -0.85 28.67
C GLN A 698 13.75 -0.53 29.79
N THR A 699 15.04 -0.76 29.54
CA THR A 699 16.10 -0.28 30.43
C THR A 699 16.46 1.16 30.05
N PRO A 700 16.30 2.15 30.95
CA PRO A 700 16.73 3.52 30.66
C PRO A 700 18.23 3.56 30.31
N GLY A 701 18.58 4.33 29.26
CA GLY A 701 19.96 4.49 28.80
C GLY A 701 20.49 3.39 27.87
N SER A 702 19.73 2.33 27.57
CA SER A 702 20.09 1.39 26.49
C SER A 702 19.73 1.99 25.14
N PHE A 703 20.65 2.77 24.55
CA PHE A 703 20.39 3.58 23.35
C PHE A 703 19.78 2.77 22.20
N PHE A 704 18.57 3.14 21.77
CA PHE A 704 17.92 2.55 20.61
C PHE A 704 18.48 3.17 19.33
N ARG A 705 19.05 2.34 18.46
CA ARG A 705 19.55 2.75 17.14
C ARG A 705 18.96 1.85 16.06
N LEU A 706 18.44 2.46 14.99
CA LEU A 706 18.08 1.72 13.78
C LEU A 706 19.33 1.06 13.19
N GLN A 707 19.20 -0.22 12.85
CA GLN A 707 20.27 -0.99 12.22
C GLN A 707 20.52 -0.44 10.81
N ASN A 708 21.78 -0.40 10.36
CA ASN A 708 22.17 0.21 9.09
C ASN A 708 21.46 -0.45 7.90
N GLU A 709 21.15 -1.75 8.01
CA GLU A 709 20.45 -2.55 7.00
C GLU A 709 18.98 -2.11 6.81
N SER A 710 18.43 -1.39 7.79
CA SER A 710 17.07 -0.83 7.74
C SER A 710 17.03 0.58 7.15
N ILE A 711 18.19 1.15 6.76
CA ILE A 711 18.32 2.54 6.30
C ILE A 711 18.81 2.55 4.84
N ILE A 712 18.04 3.19 3.95
CA ILE A 712 18.47 3.44 2.58
C ILE A 712 19.10 4.83 2.52
N TYR A 713 20.42 4.89 2.37
CA TYR A 713 21.17 6.13 2.19
C TYR A 713 21.10 6.59 0.73
N ILE A 714 20.28 7.61 0.46
CA ILE A 714 20.11 8.24 -0.87
C ILE A 714 20.81 9.60 -1.00
N GLY A 715 21.75 9.89 -0.09
CA GLY A 715 22.51 11.14 -0.09
C GLY A 715 23.34 11.32 -1.37
N PRO A 716 23.70 12.57 -1.73
CA PRO A 716 24.58 12.84 -2.85
C PRO A 716 25.93 12.12 -2.66
N ALA A 717 26.55 11.69 -3.76
CA ALA A 717 27.90 11.12 -3.70
C ALA A 717 28.85 12.09 -3.00
N VAL A 718 29.76 11.56 -2.18
CA VAL A 718 30.78 12.35 -1.48
C VAL A 718 31.51 13.20 -2.52
N ARG A 719 31.43 14.53 -2.40
CA ARG A 719 32.25 15.44 -3.22
C ARG A 719 33.69 15.27 -2.75
N GLY A 720 34.52 14.67 -3.62
CA GLY A 720 35.95 14.54 -3.43
C GLY A 720 36.69 15.84 -3.66
#